data_AF-A0A1G2U760-F1
#
_entry.id   AF-A0A1G2U760-F1
#
_cell.length_a   1.000
_cell.length_b   1.000
_cell.length_c   1.000
_cell.angle_alpha   90.00
_cell.angle_beta   90.00
_cell.angle_gamma   90.00
#
_symmetry.space_group_name_H-M   'P 1'
#
loop_
_entity.id
_entity.type
_entity.pdbx_description
1 polymer ?
#
loop_
_entity_poly.entity_id
_entity_poly.type
_entity_poly.pdbx_seq_one_letter_code
_entity_poly.pdbx_strand_id
1 'polypeptide(L)'
;MKQSVTIIFSLLFLFPNLVGAQTQAPVNVVADTIWNLAGSPYVISGGMTVQPSVTLTIEEGVVIKFDIGGYMLVHGSVIAHGGDNKIHFTSIRDDSVVGDTNGDGSNTTPAMGDWIQIALSSSGAFDVSNSEIKYGGRAWNQVTTIYPAVVNSGGLVSMADTILSENREGIYVSEGTTTITNSTISDNQSIGINYLQGVFNISTSSIMHNGWGVKTSVASPTLIMENLWWGDPSGPYHLTNPNGLGDQIVGNVDFTPWLGMPPGSAKTIDPVIIVPGMMGSAFKSGEWMIDPIFHVYDNLIETLEANGYVKGTNLFPWGYDWRESNIETAQLLKQKIDDVKTVCNCTQVDIVAHSMGGLVARAYAQSGEYGNDIDQLIFLGTPHKGAPNDYLMWEAGEFSPGPLTLFLKSHFLKETKRNGYDNLFDYLHGWPIISVEELLPIYDYLKDATTTNLLTYPTGYPENSFLVDLNQGLIAFLASDIDITNVVGNDGNNTISTIRVIDSNSLPLWEHGYPEGYNNSSGDKGLEVGIGDGTVPEYSSKFGTLNDLEITSSHIYLPTEAEEEIYAEIHGGNIGTTIKRSIPVRMLFAKIFSPADFVMTAPDGKKVGKDFATGQEVNEIEGAFYSGFAEDDEYVTIPDPLDGEYSVQLQGTGSGGNYSFETSYIEDDTLVTTEVVGITLPNQITDLKVNVDSENPQQIESEREVTLDVLINDIKGAYDLGWIRDRKVRDGLIKQAKLIIKFEKKRNGKYEKKVDRILIKLVEKELDVLLKKGKINRQAFDLLKLDLSWIINNN
;
A
#
# COMPACT_ATOMS: atom_id res chain seq x y z
N MET A 1 -44.17 0.28 -38.87
CA MET A 1 -45.52 -0.31 -38.73
C MET A 1 -45.36 -1.58 -37.92
N LYS A 2 -46.06 -1.66 -36.78
CA LYS A 2 -46.19 -2.80 -35.84
C LYS A 2 -44.98 -3.14 -34.95
N GLN A 3 -45.02 -2.57 -33.74
CA GLN A 3 -44.44 -3.14 -32.52
C GLN A 3 -45.15 -4.46 -32.19
N SER A 4 -44.38 -5.50 -31.89
CA SER A 4 -44.87 -6.74 -31.29
C SER A 4 -44.59 -6.68 -29.79
N VAL A 5 -45.66 -6.65 -29.00
CA VAL A 5 -45.66 -6.72 -27.54
C VAL A 5 -45.58 -8.19 -27.14
N THR A 6 -44.51 -8.57 -26.44
CA THR A 6 -44.42 -9.87 -25.75
C THR A 6 -45.06 -9.71 -24.38
N ILE A 7 -46.23 -10.33 -24.19
CA ILE A 7 -46.95 -10.40 -22.91
C ILE A 7 -46.31 -11.54 -22.10
N ILE A 8 -45.63 -11.21 -21.01
CA ILE A 8 -45.20 -12.19 -20.01
C ILE A 8 -46.37 -12.38 -19.04
N PHE A 9 -46.90 -13.60 -18.98
CA PHE A 9 -47.90 -14.03 -17.99
C PHE A 9 -47.20 -14.19 -16.64
N SER A 10 -47.32 -13.18 -15.78
CA SER A 10 -47.00 -13.32 -14.35
C SER A 10 -48.12 -14.12 -13.69
N LEU A 11 -47.85 -15.37 -13.31
CA LEU A 11 -48.73 -16.10 -12.40
C LEU A 11 -48.76 -15.35 -11.06
N LEU A 12 -49.85 -14.60 -10.81
CA LEU A 12 -50.21 -14.20 -9.46
C LEU A 12 -50.51 -15.48 -8.67
N PHE A 13 -49.58 -15.90 -7.82
CA PHE A 13 -49.94 -16.70 -6.66
C PHE A 13 -50.76 -15.79 -5.74
N LEU A 14 -52.09 -15.85 -5.88
CA LEU A 14 -52.99 -15.47 -4.80
C LEU A 14 -52.72 -16.44 -3.65
N PHE A 15 -51.82 -16.05 -2.74
CA PHE A 15 -51.82 -16.63 -1.41
C PHE A 15 -53.18 -16.32 -0.81
N PRO A 16 -54.00 -17.32 -0.44
CA PRO A 16 -55.17 -17.03 0.37
C PRO A 16 -54.65 -16.37 1.65
N ASN A 17 -55.27 -15.25 2.04
CA ASN A 17 -55.10 -14.65 3.37
C ASN A 17 -55.39 -15.73 4.41
N LEU A 18 -54.36 -16.43 4.88
CA LEU A 18 -54.41 -17.12 6.15
C LEU A 18 -54.44 -16.02 7.19
N VAL A 19 -55.65 -15.65 7.62
CA VAL A 19 -55.88 -14.97 8.88
C VAL A 19 -55.40 -15.94 9.96
N GLY A 20 -54.11 -15.87 10.30
CA GLY A 20 -53.61 -16.43 11.55
C GLY A 20 -54.35 -15.71 12.68
N ALA A 21 -54.99 -16.46 13.57
CA ALA A 21 -55.66 -15.85 14.71
C ALA A 21 -54.58 -15.23 15.61
N GLN A 22 -54.70 -13.92 15.88
CA GLN A 22 -53.86 -13.25 16.89
C GLN A 22 -53.92 -13.99 18.22
N THR A 23 -52.79 -14.10 18.91
CA THR A 23 -52.71 -14.76 20.21
C THR A 23 -52.73 -13.70 21.32
N GLN A 24 -53.74 -13.74 22.20
CA GLN A 24 -53.72 -12.91 23.39
C GLN A 24 -52.61 -13.40 24.34
N ALA A 25 -51.64 -12.54 24.66
CA ALA A 25 -50.58 -12.86 25.60
C ALA A 25 -51.15 -13.07 27.02
N PRO A 26 -50.61 -14.01 27.81
CA PRO A 26 -51.04 -14.24 29.18
C PRO A 26 -50.66 -13.06 30.09
N VAL A 27 -51.47 -12.83 31.12
CA VAL A 27 -51.16 -11.82 32.15
C VAL A 27 -49.90 -12.20 32.95
N ASN A 28 -49.64 -13.49 33.14
CA ASN A 28 -48.46 -13.99 33.85
C ASN A 28 -47.84 -15.18 33.11
N VAL A 29 -46.54 -15.13 32.87
CA VAL A 29 -45.73 -16.28 32.45
C VAL A 29 -45.13 -16.89 33.72
N VAL A 30 -45.68 -18.04 34.13
CA VAL A 30 -45.40 -18.71 35.42
C VAL A 30 -44.55 -19.97 35.29
N ALA A 31 -44.23 -20.38 34.06
CA ALA A 31 -43.34 -21.47 33.72
C ALA A 31 -42.67 -21.16 32.38
N ASP A 32 -41.54 -21.81 32.09
CA ASP A 32 -40.81 -21.59 30.86
C ASP A 32 -41.72 -21.73 29.64
N THR A 33 -41.74 -20.71 28.80
CA THR A 33 -42.72 -20.55 27.71
C THR A 33 -42.01 -20.13 26.44
N ILE A 34 -42.43 -20.71 25.32
CA ILE A 34 -41.93 -20.35 23.98
C ILE A 34 -43.05 -19.65 23.21
N TRP A 35 -42.73 -18.49 22.66
CA TRP A 35 -43.53 -17.79 21.66
C TRP A 35 -42.92 -18.04 20.29
N ASN A 36 -43.72 -18.56 19.36
CA ASN A 36 -43.27 -18.97 18.03
C ASN A 36 -44.15 -18.34 16.94
N LEU A 37 -43.69 -18.46 15.69
CA LEU A 37 -44.38 -17.88 14.53
C LEU A 37 -45.83 -18.35 14.38
N ALA A 38 -46.17 -19.57 14.80
CA ALA A 38 -47.54 -20.09 14.69
C ALA A 38 -48.53 -19.36 15.62
N GLY A 39 -48.04 -18.74 16.70
CA GLY A 39 -48.84 -17.90 17.59
C GLY A 39 -48.72 -16.40 17.31
N SER A 40 -47.87 -15.99 16.39
CA SER A 40 -47.66 -14.57 16.04
C SER A 40 -48.87 -13.99 15.27
N PRO A 41 -49.30 -12.74 15.53
CA PRO A 41 -48.79 -11.83 16.56
C PRO A 41 -49.30 -12.17 17.96
N TYR A 42 -48.46 -11.92 18.96
CA TYR A 42 -48.84 -11.95 20.38
C TYR A 42 -49.26 -10.55 20.84
N VAL A 43 -50.49 -10.41 21.34
CA VAL A 43 -51.08 -9.13 21.73
C VAL A 43 -51.04 -8.95 23.25
N ILE A 44 -50.42 -7.88 23.72
CA ILE A 44 -50.37 -7.47 25.14
C ILE A 44 -51.35 -6.31 25.35
N SER A 45 -52.55 -6.61 25.83
CA SER A 45 -53.67 -5.64 25.94
C SER A 45 -53.68 -4.86 27.25
N GLY A 46 -52.72 -5.15 28.14
CA GLY A 46 -52.59 -4.58 29.48
C GLY A 46 -51.26 -5.01 30.11
N GLY A 47 -51.25 -5.30 31.41
CA GLY A 47 -50.05 -5.78 32.07
C GLY A 47 -49.74 -7.25 31.81
N MET A 48 -48.52 -7.53 31.37
CA MET A 48 -47.95 -8.88 31.32
C MET A 48 -46.71 -8.95 32.22
N THR A 49 -46.60 -10.02 33.01
CA THR A 49 -45.46 -10.26 33.90
C THR A 49 -44.76 -11.58 33.59
N VAL A 50 -43.45 -11.53 33.33
CA VAL A 50 -42.57 -12.71 33.35
C VAL A 50 -42.09 -12.91 34.79
N GLN A 51 -42.57 -13.96 35.44
CA GLN A 51 -42.34 -14.20 36.86
C GLN A 51 -40.86 -14.53 37.17
N PRO A 52 -40.40 -14.33 38.42
CA PRO A 52 -39.04 -14.68 38.80
C PRO A 52 -38.68 -16.13 38.48
N SER A 53 -37.43 -16.36 38.06
CA SER A 53 -36.88 -17.69 37.73
C SER A 53 -37.58 -18.43 36.58
N VAL A 54 -38.32 -17.71 35.73
CA VAL A 54 -38.98 -18.24 34.53
C VAL A 54 -38.41 -17.58 33.29
N THR A 55 -38.30 -18.33 32.19
CA THR A 55 -37.85 -17.83 30.90
C THR A 55 -38.98 -17.77 29.88
N LEU A 56 -39.17 -16.60 29.26
CA LEU A 56 -39.94 -16.45 28.03
C LEU A 56 -38.97 -16.40 26.85
N THR A 57 -38.99 -17.42 26.01
CA THR A 57 -38.23 -17.46 24.75
C THR A 57 -39.12 -17.02 23.61
N ILE A 58 -38.68 -16.03 22.85
CA ILE A 58 -39.35 -15.50 21.67
C ILE A 58 -38.50 -15.91 20.46
N GLU A 59 -39.06 -16.75 19.60
CA GLU A 59 -38.37 -17.24 18.41
C GLU A 59 -38.30 -16.16 17.31
N GLU A 60 -37.38 -16.35 16.38
CA GLU A 60 -37.17 -15.53 15.19
C GLU A 60 -38.49 -15.16 14.47
N GLY A 61 -38.62 -13.91 14.01
CA GLY A 61 -39.74 -13.44 13.21
C GLY A 61 -41.05 -13.20 13.98
N VAL A 62 -41.09 -13.48 15.28
CA VAL A 62 -42.29 -13.25 16.10
C VAL A 62 -42.57 -11.76 16.27
N VAL A 63 -43.86 -11.40 16.23
CA VAL A 63 -44.34 -10.04 16.43
C VAL A 63 -45.12 -9.96 17.74
N ILE A 64 -44.74 -8.99 18.56
CA ILE A 64 -45.38 -8.64 19.82
C ILE A 64 -46.01 -7.27 19.65
N LYS A 65 -47.35 -7.23 19.74
CA LYS A 65 -48.11 -5.99 19.63
C LYS A 65 -48.68 -5.57 20.97
N PHE A 66 -48.44 -4.32 21.37
CA PHE A 66 -48.94 -3.75 22.60
C PHE A 66 -50.13 -2.83 22.32
N ASP A 67 -51.21 -3.01 23.08
CA ASP A 67 -52.33 -2.07 23.07
C ASP A 67 -51.97 -0.79 23.87
N ILE A 68 -52.86 0.20 23.84
CA ILE A 68 -52.78 1.52 24.48
C ILE A 68 -52.29 1.48 25.94
N GLY A 69 -52.67 0.45 26.69
CA GLY A 69 -52.29 0.24 28.09
C GLY A 69 -51.28 -0.91 28.30
N GLY A 70 -50.71 -1.43 27.23
CA GLY A 70 -49.81 -2.58 27.23
C GLY A 70 -48.48 -2.27 27.90
N TYR A 71 -48.03 -3.18 28.77
CA TYR A 71 -46.69 -3.16 29.35
C TYR A 71 -46.20 -4.56 29.68
N MET A 72 -44.89 -4.72 29.73
CA MET A 72 -44.23 -5.95 30.16
C MET A 72 -43.38 -5.69 31.40
N LEU A 73 -43.59 -6.48 32.46
CA LEU A 73 -42.74 -6.53 33.64
C LEU A 73 -41.88 -7.79 33.60
N VAL A 74 -40.57 -7.60 33.63
CA VAL A 74 -39.59 -8.68 33.53
C VAL A 74 -38.93 -8.88 34.90
N HIS A 75 -39.41 -9.87 35.64
CA HIS A 75 -38.80 -10.34 36.89
C HIS A 75 -37.99 -11.64 36.71
N GLY A 76 -38.31 -12.42 35.67
CA GLY A 76 -37.51 -13.55 35.17
C GLY A 76 -36.68 -13.17 33.95
N SER A 77 -36.60 -14.02 32.94
CA SER A 77 -35.82 -13.80 31.72
C SER A 77 -36.69 -13.73 30.47
N VAL A 78 -36.40 -12.79 29.58
CA VAL A 78 -36.89 -12.76 28.19
C VAL A 78 -35.69 -12.94 27.28
N ILE A 79 -35.76 -13.92 26.40
CA ILE A 79 -34.74 -14.22 25.39
C ILE A 79 -35.39 -14.08 24.02
N ALA A 80 -34.93 -13.12 23.22
CA ALA A 80 -35.49 -12.79 21.91
C ALA A 80 -34.37 -12.61 20.88
N HIS A 81 -33.95 -13.69 20.24
CA HIS A 81 -32.89 -13.66 19.23
C HIS A 81 -33.46 -13.80 17.83
N GLY A 82 -33.51 -12.69 17.08
CA GLY A 82 -33.83 -12.72 15.65
C GLY A 82 -32.73 -13.41 14.83
N GLY A 83 -33.11 -13.97 13.70
CA GLY A 83 -32.23 -14.66 12.74
C GLY A 83 -32.26 -13.97 11.39
N ASP A 84 -32.75 -14.61 10.33
CA ASP A 84 -32.97 -13.93 9.04
C ASP A 84 -34.13 -12.92 9.12
N ASN A 85 -35.08 -13.16 10.04
CA ASN A 85 -36.23 -12.30 10.29
C ASN A 85 -36.13 -11.62 11.66
N LYS A 86 -36.43 -10.31 11.71
CA LYS A 86 -36.42 -9.55 12.95
C LYS A 86 -37.59 -9.93 13.87
N ILE A 87 -37.37 -9.80 15.17
CA ILE A 87 -38.45 -9.81 16.17
C ILE A 87 -38.94 -8.38 16.36
N HIS A 88 -40.26 -8.17 16.40
CA HIS A 88 -40.86 -6.83 16.50
C HIS A 88 -41.61 -6.66 17.82
N PHE A 89 -41.30 -5.59 18.55
CA PHE A 89 -42.07 -5.07 19.69
C PHE A 89 -42.69 -3.73 19.25
N THR A 90 -43.99 -3.72 18.94
CA THR A 90 -44.64 -2.58 18.28
C THR A 90 -46.06 -2.31 18.81
N SER A 91 -46.67 -1.23 18.34
CA SER A 91 -48.06 -0.87 18.64
C SER A 91 -49.04 -1.85 17.99
N ILE A 92 -50.19 -2.10 18.63
CA ILE A 92 -51.31 -2.82 18.01
C ILE A 92 -51.82 -2.14 16.73
N ARG A 93 -51.58 -0.83 16.60
CA ARG A 93 -51.95 0.02 15.46
C ARG A 93 -50.93 -0.01 14.32
N ASP A 94 -49.82 -0.72 14.49
CA ASP A 94 -48.78 -0.81 13.47
C ASP A 94 -49.17 -1.85 12.41
N ASP A 95 -49.89 -1.40 11.39
CA ASP A 95 -50.31 -2.24 10.27
C ASP A 95 -49.14 -2.67 9.37
N SER A 96 -47.99 -1.99 9.45
CA SER A 96 -46.83 -2.28 8.60
C SER A 96 -46.18 -3.62 8.94
N VAL A 97 -46.38 -4.09 10.17
CA VAL A 97 -45.85 -5.37 10.67
C VAL A 97 -47.02 -6.35 10.87
N VAL A 98 -47.07 -7.40 10.04
CA VAL A 98 -48.09 -8.48 10.01
C VAL A 98 -49.57 -8.05 9.92
N GLY A 99 -49.86 -6.81 9.50
CA GLY A 99 -51.20 -6.32 9.16
C GLY A 99 -52.07 -5.81 10.33
N ASP A 100 -53.30 -5.41 10.00
CA ASP A 100 -54.30 -4.78 10.89
C ASP A 100 -54.76 -5.74 12.00
N THR A 101 -54.13 -5.62 13.17
CA THR A 101 -54.35 -6.50 14.33
C THR A 101 -55.50 -6.00 15.20
N ASN A 102 -55.73 -4.70 15.26
CA ASN A 102 -56.86 -4.07 15.95
C ASN A 102 -58.18 -4.14 15.16
N GLY A 103 -58.14 -4.52 13.89
CA GLY A 103 -59.31 -4.71 13.02
C GLY A 103 -60.02 -3.40 12.68
N ASP A 104 -59.30 -2.28 12.70
CA ASP A 104 -59.88 -0.95 12.43
C ASP A 104 -59.64 -0.44 11.01
N GLY A 105 -59.03 -1.25 10.14
CA GLY A 105 -58.58 -0.84 8.82
C GLY A 105 -57.43 0.15 8.96
N SER A 106 -57.47 1.24 8.20
CA SER A 106 -56.46 2.32 8.29
C SER A 106 -56.93 3.49 9.17
N ASN A 107 -57.80 3.24 10.15
CA ASN A 107 -58.40 4.32 10.96
C ASN A 107 -57.42 4.85 12.01
N THR A 108 -56.48 4.02 12.46
CA THR A 108 -55.38 4.44 13.31
C THR A 108 -54.03 4.16 12.67
N THR A 109 -53.01 4.90 13.10
CA THR A 109 -51.61 4.71 12.71
C THR A 109 -50.77 4.65 13.98
N PRO A 110 -49.64 3.92 13.99
CA PRO A 110 -48.83 3.82 15.20
C PRO A 110 -48.20 5.18 15.54
N ALA A 111 -48.04 5.46 16.82
CA ALA A 111 -47.45 6.70 17.32
C ALA A 111 -46.61 6.47 18.58
N MET A 112 -45.58 7.30 18.76
CA MET A 112 -44.74 7.35 19.96
C MET A 112 -45.60 7.40 21.24
N GLY A 113 -45.37 6.46 22.17
CA GLY A 113 -46.14 6.36 23.41
C GLY A 113 -47.53 5.75 23.24
N ASP A 114 -47.74 4.95 22.20
CA ASP A 114 -48.94 4.12 22.08
C ASP A 114 -49.03 3.14 23.25
N TRP A 115 -47.93 2.49 23.62
CA TRP A 115 -47.84 1.57 24.77
C TRP A 115 -46.86 2.04 25.83
N ILE A 116 -46.94 1.47 27.03
CA ILE A 116 -46.27 2.00 28.23
C ILE A 116 -44.76 1.70 28.21
N GLN A 117 -44.33 0.50 28.58
CA GLN A 117 -42.90 0.15 28.70
C GLN A 117 -42.67 -1.36 28.84
N ILE A 118 -41.43 -1.76 28.57
CA ILE A 118 -40.82 -3.02 29.03
C ILE A 118 -39.94 -2.64 30.22
N ALA A 119 -40.29 -3.09 31.41
CA ALA A 119 -39.59 -2.72 32.64
C ALA A 119 -39.00 -3.92 33.36
N LEU A 120 -37.71 -3.82 33.66
CA LEU A 120 -36.95 -4.81 34.40
C LEU A 120 -36.79 -4.41 35.87
N SER A 121 -36.84 -5.43 36.73
CA SER A 121 -36.47 -5.34 38.15
C SER A 121 -35.13 -6.02 38.43
N SER A 122 -34.66 -6.03 39.68
CA SER A 122 -33.33 -6.53 40.07
C SER A 122 -33.01 -7.99 39.72
N SER A 123 -34.00 -8.84 39.46
CA SER A 123 -33.81 -10.23 39.00
C SER A 123 -34.12 -10.45 37.53
N GLY A 124 -34.54 -9.40 36.82
CA GLY A 124 -34.97 -9.46 35.43
C GLY A 124 -33.80 -9.54 34.45
N ALA A 125 -33.96 -10.31 33.38
CA ALA A 125 -33.07 -10.31 32.22
C ALA A 125 -33.87 -10.09 30.93
N PHE A 126 -33.42 -9.16 30.09
CA PHE A 126 -33.96 -8.91 28.76
C PHE A 126 -32.80 -8.98 27.76
N ASP A 127 -32.66 -10.14 27.13
CA ASP A 127 -31.61 -10.43 26.15
C ASP A 127 -32.24 -10.49 24.77
N VAL A 128 -31.93 -9.49 23.95
CA VAL A 128 -32.56 -9.27 22.66
C VAL A 128 -31.49 -9.05 21.59
N SER A 129 -31.65 -9.71 20.45
CA SER A 129 -30.83 -9.46 19.28
C SER A 129 -31.63 -9.43 17.98
N ASN A 130 -31.14 -8.70 16.97
CA ASN A 130 -31.78 -8.53 15.67
C ASN A 130 -33.29 -8.25 15.77
N SER A 131 -33.63 -7.18 16.48
CA SER A 131 -35.01 -6.85 16.86
C SER A 131 -35.32 -5.38 16.66
N GLU A 132 -36.61 -5.03 16.61
CA GLU A 132 -37.09 -3.65 16.59
C GLU A 132 -38.05 -3.38 17.74
N ILE A 133 -37.81 -2.28 18.46
CA ILE A 133 -38.65 -1.81 19.56
C ILE A 133 -39.13 -0.39 19.22
N LYS A 134 -40.43 -0.26 18.94
CA LYS A 134 -41.04 0.97 18.45
C LYS A 134 -42.30 1.38 19.20
N TYR A 135 -42.60 2.69 19.15
CA TYR A 135 -43.86 3.29 19.60
C TYR A 135 -44.16 3.19 21.10
N GLY A 136 -43.16 2.85 21.92
CA GLY A 136 -43.27 2.77 23.37
C GLY A 136 -43.09 4.10 24.09
N GLY A 137 -43.21 4.08 25.41
CA GLY A 137 -43.00 5.24 26.27
C GLY A 137 -44.28 6.01 26.59
N ARG A 138 -45.34 5.34 27.05
CA ARG A 138 -46.55 6.01 27.56
C ARG A 138 -46.47 6.26 29.07
N ALA A 139 -47.06 7.34 29.53
CA ALA A 139 -47.31 7.61 30.94
C ALA A 139 -48.17 6.54 31.63
N TRP A 140 -47.75 6.03 32.79
CA TRP A 140 -48.60 5.20 33.66
C TRP A 140 -49.79 5.99 34.24
N ASN A 141 -49.56 7.28 34.51
CA ASN A 141 -50.54 8.26 34.96
C ASN A 141 -50.00 9.67 34.61
N GLN A 142 -50.81 10.74 34.66
CA GLN A 142 -50.36 12.10 34.33
C GLN A 142 -49.30 12.70 35.30
N VAL A 143 -48.70 11.89 36.19
CA VAL A 143 -47.84 12.32 37.29
C VAL A 143 -46.37 11.91 37.11
N THR A 144 -46.05 10.94 36.24
CA THR A 144 -44.66 10.55 35.95
C THR A 144 -44.03 11.47 34.89
N THR A 145 -42.75 11.79 35.03
CA THR A 145 -42.02 12.70 34.09
C THR A 145 -41.08 11.97 33.11
N ILE A 146 -40.99 10.64 33.18
CA ILE A 146 -40.07 9.82 32.36
C ILE A 146 -40.92 8.80 31.61
N TYR A 147 -40.65 8.64 30.31
CA TYR A 147 -41.51 7.87 29.41
C TYR A 147 -40.72 6.98 28.44
N PRO A 148 -39.93 6.01 28.94
CA PRO A 148 -39.05 5.20 28.10
C PRO A 148 -39.76 3.93 27.62
N ALA A 149 -39.40 3.46 26.43
CA ALA A 149 -39.84 2.15 25.95
C ALA A 149 -39.22 1.01 26.76
N VAL A 150 -37.96 1.17 27.20
CA VAL A 150 -37.24 0.19 28.02
C VAL A 150 -36.75 0.82 29.32
N VAL A 151 -37.04 0.18 30.46
CA VAL A 151 -36.59 0.59 31.80
C VAL A 151 -35.74 -0.50 32.42
N ASN A 152 -34.50 -0.17 32.80
CA ASN A 152 -33.68 -1.00 33.66
C ASN A 152 -33.59 -0.41 35.07
N SER A 153 -34.25 -1.06 36.03
CA SER A 153 -34.22 -0.70 37.45
C SER A 153 -33.56 -1.79 38.31
N GLY A 154 -32.47 -2.38 37.81
CA GLY A 154 -31.62 -3.31 38.57
C GLY A 154 -31.32 -4.64 37.87
N GLY A 155 -31.89 -4.89 36.70
CA GLY A 155 -31.75 -6.14 35.95
C GLY A 155 -30.59 -6.14 34.96
N LEU A 156 -30.60 -7.14 34.07
CA LEU A 156 -29.65 -7.31 32.97
C LEU A 156 -30.35 -7.02 31.63
N VAL A 157 -29.90 -5.99 30.91
CA VAL A 157 -30.33 -5.69 29.55
C VAL A 157 -29.17 -5.94 28.60
N SER A 158 -29.39 -6.77 27.59
CA SER A 158 -28.45 -7.07 26.52
C SER A 158 -29.17 -6.82 25.19
N MET A 159 -28.66 -5.90 24.38
CA MET A 159 -29.19 -5.57 23.05
C MET A 159 -28.08 -5.67 22.02
N ALA A 160 -28.25 -6.52 21.01
CA ALA A 160 -27.35 -6.62 19.86
C ALA A 160 -28.14 -6.44 18.55
N ASP A 161 -27.59 -5.77 17.53
CA ASP A 161 -28.25 -5.66 16.21
C ASP A 161 -29.69 -5.11 16.30
N THR A 162 -29.98 -4.29 17.30
CA THR A 162 -31.34 -3.91 17.67
C THR A 162 -31.62 -2.46 17.31
N ILE A 163 -32.82 -2.19 16.82
CA ILE A 163 -33.30 -0.84 16.53
C ILE A 163 -34.29 -0.40 17.60
N LEU A 164 -33.92 0.61 18.37
CA LEU A 164 -34.79 1.27 19.35
C LEU A 164 -35.18 2.64 18.80
N SER A 165 -36.36 2.72 18.18
CA SER A 165 -36.76 3.92 17.43
C SER A 165 -38.21 4.30 17.56
N GLU A 166 -38.54 5.54 17.25
CA GLU A 166 -39.92 6.04 17.24
C GLU A 166 -40.62 5.86 18.61
N ASN A 167 -39.87 5.93 19.71
CA ASN A 167 -40.41 5.91 21.07
C ASN A 167 -40.47 7.33 21.65
N ARG A 168 -41.18 7.50 22.77
CA ARG A 168 -41.16 8.79 23.47
C ARG A 168 -39.78 9.06 24.08
N GLU A 169 -39.22 8.07 24.76
CA GLU A 169 -37.81 7.95 25.11
C GLU A 169 -37.37 6.51 24.80
N GLY A 170 -36.10 6.32 24.43
CA GLY A 170 -35.58 4.99 24.10
C GLY A 170 -35.43 4.13 25.36
N ILE A 171 -34.34 4.34 26.08
CA ILE A 171 -33.98 3.55 27.26
C ILE A 171 -33.67 4.43 28.47
N TYR A 172 -34.16 3.99 29.64
CA TYR A 172 -33.85 4.60 30.93
C TYR A 172 -33.15 3.57 31.84
N VAL A 173 -31.99 3.95 32.38
CA VAL A 173 -31.18 3.10 33.25
C VAL A 173 -31.01 3.76 34.60
N SER A 174 -31.66 3.19 35.61
CA SER A 174 -31.61 3.68 36.99
C SER A 174 -30.86 2.77 37.95
N GLU A 175 -30.57 1.52 37.55
CA GLU A 175 -29.73 0.54 38.25
C GLU A 175 -29.51 -0.66 37.31
N GLY A 176 -28.62 -1.59 37.67
CA GLY A 176 -28.40 -2.83 36.93
C GLY A 176 -27.29 -2.72 35.89
N THR A 177 -27.27 -3.68 34.95
CA THR A 177 -26.30 -3.73 33.85
C THR A 177 -27.02 -3.63 32.52
N THR A 178 -26.56 -2.73 31.65
CA THR A 178 -27.05 -2.58 30.28
C THR A 178 -25.87 -2.66 29.32
N THR A 179 -25.95 -3.56 28.35
CA THR A 179 -24.97 -3.72 27.27
C THR A 179 -25.68 -3.57 25.93
N ILE A 180 -25.15 -2.70 25.05
CA ILE A 180 -25.71 -2.43 23.73
C ILE A 180 -24.59 -2.54 22.67
N THR A 181 -24.76 -3.36 21.65
CA THR A 181 -23.76 -3.54 20.57
C THR A 181 -24.41 -3.55 19.20
N ASN A 182 -23.71 -3.06 18.18
CA ASN A 182 -24.19 -3.04 16.78
C ASN A 182 -25.63 -2.54 16.60
N SER A 183 -26.07 -1.61 17.43
CA SER A 183 -27.49 -1.24 17.55
C SER A 183 -27.71 0.21 17.14
N THR A 184 -28.96 0.55 16.84
CA THR A 184 -29.35 1.91 16.45
C THR A 184 -30.42 2.44 17.41
N ILE A 185 -30.12 3.54 18.09
CA ILE A 185 -31.06 4.28 18.93
C ILE A 185 -31.38 5.58 18.18
N SER A 186 -32.57 5.66 17.60
CA SER A 186 -32.88 6.74 16.66
C SER A 186 -34.31 7.24 16.75
N ASP A 187 -34.55 8.47 16.28
CA ASP A 187 -35.90 9.01 16.11
C ASP A 187 -36.77 8.93 17.37
N ASN A 188 -36.17 8.98 18.57
CA ASN A 188 -36.92 9.01 19.82
C ASN A 188 -37.24 10.46 20.20
N GLN A 189 -38.50 10.73 20.56
CA GLN A 189 -39.05 12.09 20.67
C GLN A 189 -38.25 12.99 21.63
N SER A 190 -37.90 12.46 22.81
CA SER A 190 -37.31 13.22 23.90
C SER A 190 -35.85 12.85 24.10
N ILE A 191 -35.57 11.61 24.51
CA ILE A 191 -34.22 11.17 24.87
C ILE A 191 -33.99 9.77 24.29
N GLY A 192 -32.84 9.54 23.65
CA GLY A 192 -32.37 8.22 23.24
C GLY A 192 -31.98 7.38 24.46
N ILE A 193 -30.96 7.82 25.19
CA ILE A 193 -30.46 7.19 26.43
C ILE A 193 -30.55 8.15 27.61
N ASN A 194 -31.31 7.77 28.64
CA ASN A 194 -31.39 8.49 29.90
C ASN A 194 -30.73 7.65 31.00
N TYR A 195 -29.53 8.06 31.44
CA TYR A 195 -28.69 7.31 32.37
C TYR A 195 -28.61 8.00 33.74
N LEU A 196 -28.87 7.24 34.80
CA LEU A 196 -28.81 7.73 36.19
C LEU A 196 -27.79 6.99 37.04
N GLN A 197 -27.60 5.67 36.90
CA GLN A 197 -26.57 4.87 37.59
C GLN A 197 -26.64 3.42 37.10
N GLY A 198 -25.62 2.62 37.43
CA GLY A 198 -25.51 1.22 37.06
C GLY A 198 -24.24 0.95 36.25
N VAL A 199 -24.17 -0.22 35.62
CA VAL A 199 -23.15 -0.52 34.61
C VAL A 199 -23.79 -0.31 33.25
N PHE A 200 -23.16 0.52 32.41
CA PHE A 200 -23.61 0.80 31.06
C PHE A 200 -22.44 0.66 30.09
N ASN A 201 -22.57 -0.24 29.12
CA ASN A 201 -21.58 -0.43 28.06
C ASN A 201 -22.30 -0.34 26.72
N ILE A 202 -21.75 0.46 25.81
CA ILE A 202 -22.22 0.54 24.43
C ILE A 202 -21.02 0.55 23.49
N SER A 203 -21.11 -0.15 22.36
CA SER A 203 -20.06 -0.13 21.34
C SER A 203 -20.63 -0.34 19.94
N THR A 204 -19.90 0.13 18.92
CA THR A 204 -20.20 -0.12 17.50
C THR A 204 -21.65 0.25 17.15
N SER A 205 -22.20 1.32 17.72
CA SER A 205 -23.63 1.64 17.66
C SER A 205 -23.88 3.07 17.19
N SER A 206 -25.10 3.32 16.71
CA SER A 206 -25.57 4.64 16.26
C SER A 206 -26.56 5.26 17.24
N ILE A 207 -26.36 6.55 17.57
CA ILE A 207 -27.30 7.39 18.30
C ILE A 207 -27.58 8.61 17.42
N MET A 208 -28.76 8.70 16.81
CA MET A 208 -29.06 9.77 15.86
C MET A 208 -30.53 10.18 15.81
N HIS A 209 -30.80 11.44 15.52
CA HIS A 209 -32.14 12.01 15.35
C HIS A 209 -33.01 11.88 16.61
N ASN A 210 -32.41 11.85 17.80
CA ASN A 210 -33.14 11.93 19.06
C ASN A 210 -33.23 13.39 19.52
N GLY A 211 -34.23 13.72 20.36
CA GLY A 211 -34.28 15.06 20.98
C GLY A 211 -33.00 15.38 21.78
N TRP A 212 -32.55 14.42 22.58
CA TRP A 212 -31.21 14.32 23.15
C TRP A 212 -30.70 12.91 22.88
N GLY A 213 -29.46 12.76 22.40
CA GLY A 213 -28.84 11.45 22.23
C GLY A 213 -28.64 10.78 23.59
N VAL A 214 -27.94 11.48 24.48
CA VAL A 214 -27.65 11.02 25.85
C VAL A 214 -27.93 12.12 26.86
N LYS A 215 -28.64 11.75 27.93
CA LYS A 215 -28.83 12.61 29.09
C LYS A 215 -28.42 11.86 30.36
N THR A 216 -27.52 12.47 31.13
CA THR A 216 -27.14 11.98 32.45
C THR A 216 -27.09 13.13 33.46
N SER A 217 -27.59 12.87 34.67
CA SER A 217 -27.39 13.77 35.83
C SER A 217 -26.26 13.31 36.75
N VAL A 218 -25.53 12.26 36.35
CA VAL A 218 -24.40 11.72 37.12
C VAL A 218 -23.18 12.60 36.92
N ALA A 219 -22.61 13.07 38.01
CA ALA A 219 -21.39 13.86 37.98
C ALA A 219 -20.11 13.00 38.01
N SER A 220 -20.17 11.78 38.57
CA SER A 220 -19.03 10.84 38.64
C SER A 220 -19.53 9.41 38.94
N PRO A 221 -18.93 8.36 38.34
CA PRO A 221 -17.88 8.42 37.31
C PRO A 221 -18.41 8.98 35.98
N THR A 222 -17.50 9.35 35.07
CA THR A 222 -17.84 9.75 33.70
C THR A 222 -18.47 8.56 32.97
N LEU A 223 -19.56 8.81 32.24
CA LEU A 223 -20.17 7.80 31.38
C LEU A 223 -19.39 7.72 30.07
N ILE A 224 -18.85 6.54 29.74
CA ILE A 224 -18.05 6.32 28.53
C ILE A 224 -18.98 5.97 27.36
N MET A 225 -18.92 6.76 26.29
CA MET A 225 -19.74 6.70 25.08
C MET A 225 -18.86 6.94 23.82
N GLU A 226 -17.65 6.39 23.83
CA GLU A 226 -16.67 6.48 22.74
C GLU A 226 -16.99 5.53 21.58
N ASN A 227 -16.44 5.81 20.40
CA ASN A 227 -16.56 4.97 19.20
C ASN A 227 -18.01 4.71 18.77
N LEU A 228 -18.86 5.74 18.90
CA LEU A 228 -20.26 5.74 18.46
C LEU A 228 -20.47 6.72 17.31
N TRP A 229 -21.46 6.44 16.46
CA TRP A 229 -21.94 7.38 15.46
C TRP A 229 -23.05 8.25 16.04
N TRP A 230 -22.92 9.57 15.90
CA TRP A 230 -23.83 10.54 16.53
C TRP A 230 -24.84 11.16 15.56
N GLY A 231 -24.94 10.65 14.34
CA GLY A 231 -25.77 11.21 13.27
C GLY A 231 -25.03 12.18 12.34
N ASP A 232 -23.81 12.60 12.68
CA ASP A 232 -22.99 13.50 11.86
C ASP A 232 -21.48 13.26 12.11
N PRO A 233 -20.58 13.42 11.09
CA PRO A 233 -19.14 13.21 11.25
C PRO A 233 -18.47 14.17 12.24
N SER A 234 -19.07 15.34 12.49
CA SER A 234 -18.59 16.30 13.50
C SER A 234 -18.86 15.86 14.95
N GLY A 235 -19.50 14.71 15.14
CA GLY A 235 -19.81 14.16 16.45
C GLY A 235 -21.00 14.84 17.14
N PRO A 236 -21.23 14.54 18.42
CA PRO A 236 -22.39 15.03 19.14
C PRO A 236 -22.22 16.50 19.53
N TYR A 237 -23.32 17.25 19.56
CA TYR A 237 -23.29 18.57 20.19
C TYR A 237 -23.10 18.42 21.71
N HIS A 238 -22.02 19.01 22.24
CA HIS A 238 -21.76 19.11 23.68
C HIS A 238 -21.04 20.42 24.01
N LEU A 239 -21.03 20.85 25.28
CA LEU A 239 -20.29 22.07 25.68
C LEU A 239 -18.78 22.00 25.36
N THR A 240 -18.22 20.79 25.33
CA THR A 240 -16.82 20.52 24.94
C THR A 240 -16.65 20.20 23.45
N ASN A 241 -17.75 20.06 22.70
CA ASN A 241 -17.79 19.94 21.23
C ASN A 241 -18.90 20.84 20.64
N PRO A 242 -18.72 22.18 20.68
CA PRO A 242 -19.80 23.12 20.36
C PRO A 242 -20.15 23.18 18.87
N ASN A 243 -19.31 22.62 17.99
CA ASN A 243 -19.53 22.56 16.54
C ASN A 243 -20.13 21.22 16.09
N GLY A 244 -20.27 20.24 16.98
CA GLY A 244 -20.89 18.96 16.66
C GLY A 244 -22.34 19.16 16.22
N LEU A 245 -22.69 18.61 15.05
CA LEU A 245 -24.04 18.65 14.47
C LEU A 245 -24.86 17.40 14.78
N GLY A 246 -24.24 16.38 15.37
CA GLY A 246 -24.90 15.17 15.83
C GLY A 246 -25.75 15.38 17.09
N ASP A 247 -26.38 14.30 17.54
CA ASP A 247 -27.31 14.29 18.66
C ASP A 247 -26.72 14.94 19.92
N GLN A 248 -27.50 15.80 20.56
CA GLN A 248 -27.04 16.54 21.73
C GLN A 248 -26.81 15.63 22.94
N ILE A 249 -25.68 15.84 23.61
CA ILE A 249 -25.35 15.24 24.91
C ILE A 249 -25.54 16.25 26.04
N VAL A 250 -26.03 15.76 27.18
CA VAL A 250 -26.09 16.52 28.44
C VAL A 250 -25.57 15.67 29.59
N GLY A 251 -24.57 16.19 30.32
CA GLY A 251 -24.04 15.58 31.55
C GLY A 251 -22.55 15.25 31.46
N ASN A 252 -22.01 14.53 32.45
CA ASN A 252 -20.60 14.11 32.44
C ASN A 252 -20.41 12.83 31.59
N VAL A 253 -20.16 13.01 30.30
CA VAL A 253 -20.02 11.95 29.29
C VAL A 253 -18.70 12.12 28.55
N ASP A 254 -17.96 11.03 28.39
CA ASP A 254 -16.82 10.94 27.46
C ASP A 254 -17.33 10.36 26.14
N PHE A 255 -17.13 11.07 25.04
CA PHE A 255 -17.63 10.69 23.72
C PHE A 255 -16.53 10.77 22.65
N THR A 256 -15.28 10.93 23.07
CA THR A 256 -14.11 11.10 22.20
C THR A 256 -13.16 9.91 22.34
N PRO A 257 -12.82 9.20 21.25
CA PRO A 257 -13.19 9.47 19.86
C PRO A 257 -14.65 9.09 19.53
N TRP A 258 -15.19 9.64 18.44
CA TRP A 258 -16.46 9.22 17.83
C TRP A 258 -16.26 8.71 16.40
N LEU A 259 -17.26 8.05 15.82
CA LEU A 259 -17.19 7.54 14.45
C LEU A 259 -17.49 8.64 13.43
N GLY A 260 -16.73 8.70 12.33
CA GLY A 260 -16.98 9.60 11.20
C GLY A 260 -18.11 9.14 10.26
N MET A 261 -18.62 7.92 10.42
CA MET A 261 -19.75 7.36 9.66
C MET A 261 -20.55 6.34 10.48
N PRO A 262 -21.82 6.03 10.09
CA PRO A 262 -22.60 5.02 10.78
C PRO A 262 -21.95 3.61 10.69
N PRO A 263 -21.92 2.82 11.77
CA PRO A 263 -21.48 1.43 11.75
C PRO A 263 -22.18 0.62 10.66
N GLY A 264 -21.42 -0.18 9.90
CA GLY A 264 -21.96 -1.00 8.82
C GLY A 264 -22.28 -0.25 7.52
N SER A 265 -22.07 1.07 7.48
CA SER A 265 -21.94 1.75 6.19
C SER A 265 -20.68 1.24 5.53
N ALA A 266 -20.79 0.58 4.37
CA ALA A 266 -19.62 0.35 3.55
C ALA A 266 -19.05 1.75 3.23
N LYS A 267 -17.82 2.03 3.69
CA LYS A 267 -17.08 3.18 3.18
C LYS A 267 -17.12 3.01 1.65
N THR A 268 -17.70 3.98 0.95
CA THR A 268 -17.56 4.02 -0.50
C THR A 268 -16.07 3.92 -0.76
N ILE A 269 -15.62 3.00 -1.63
CA ILE A 269 -14.19 2.85 -1.87
C ILE A 269 -13.66 4.18 -2.41
N ASP A 270 -13.02 4.94 -1.53
CA ASP A 270 -12.37 6.19 -1.88
C ASP A 270 -11.14 5.83 -2.74
N PRO A 271 -10.80 6.66 -3.73
CA PRO A 271 -9.67 6.36 -4.56
C PRO A 271 -8.38 6.45 -3.75
N VAL A 272 -7.56 5.42 -3.82
CA VAL A 272 -6.27 5.37 -3.14
C VAL A 272 -5.12 5.60 -4.13
N ILE A 273 -4.18 6.47 -3.75
CA ILE A 273 -2.93 6.69 -4.46
C ILE A 273 -1.80 6.04 -3.67
N ILE A 274 -1.02 5.18 -4.32
CA ILE A 274 0.18 4.59 -3.72
C ILE A 274 1.39 5.39 -4.18
N VAL A 275 2.11 5.98 -3.23
CA VAL A 275 3.28 6.85 -3.45
C VAL A 275 4.54 6.10 -3.01
N PRO A 276 5.41 5.69 -3.94
CA PRO A 276 6.60 4.93 -3.62
C PRO A 276 7.70 5.79 -2.99
N GLY A 277 8.66 5.14 -2.34
CA GLY A 277 9.91 5.73 -1.90
C GLY A 277 10.96 5.87 -3.00
N MET A 278 12.17 6.24 -2.58
CA MET A 278 13.35 6.26 -3.44
C MET A 278 13.48 4.94 -4.21
N MET A 279 13.76 5.03 -5.51
CA MET A 279 13.88 3.89 -6.43
C MET A 279 12.63 3.02 -6.64
N GLY A 280 11.48 3.34 -6.03
CA GLY A 280 10.24 2.61 -6.28
C GLY A 280 9.57 3.01 -7.60
N SER A 281 10.33 3.45 -8.61
CA SER A 281 9.80 3.89 -9.90
C SER A 281 10.80 3.67 -11.04
N ALA A 282 10.29 3.31 -12.21
CA ALA A 282 11.05 3.20 -13.45
C ALA A 282 10.34 3.89 -14.61
N PHE A 283 11.10 4.61 -15.43
CA PHE A 283 10.56 5.31 -16.59
C PHE A 283 10.41 4.36 -17.78
N LYS A 284 9.25 4.41 -18.45
CA LYS A 284 8.98 3.66 -19.68
C LYS A 284 7.99 4.43 -20.57
N SER A 285 8.34 4.60 -21.83
CA SER A 285 7.43 5.13 -22.87
C SER A 285 6.72 6.44 -22.52
N GLY A 286 7.40 7.36 -21.82
CA GLY A 286 6.83 8.66 -21.43
C GLY A 286 6.16 8.69 -20.07
N GLU A 287 6.06 7.55 -19.37
CA GLU A 287 5.39 7.43 -18.07
C GLU A 287 6.31 6.81 -17.03
N TRP A 288 6.14 7.24 -15.78
CA TRP A 288 6.79 6.62 -14.62
C TRP A 288 5.90 5.51 -14.06
N MET A 289 6.40 4.28 -14.09
CA MET A 289 5.75 3.11 -13.53
C MET A 289 6.20 2.90 -12.08
N ILE A 290 5.27 2.51 -11.20
CA ILE A 290 5.63 2.11 -9.83
C ILE A 290 6.37 0.77 -9.87
N ASP A 291 7.58 0.78 -9.32
CA ASP A 291 8.49 -0.34 -9.06
C ASP A 291 8.31 -1.64 -9.88
N PRO A 292 8.46 -1.61 -11.22
CA PRO A 292 8.37 -2.83 -12.01
C PRO A 292 9.63 -3.70 -11.93
N ILE A 293 10.65 -3.27 -11.17
CA ILE A 293 11.95 -3.92 -11.10
C ILE A 293 12.03 -4.79 -9.84
N PHE A 294 11.69 -4.23 -8.67
CA PHE A 294 11.81 -4.93 -7.39
C PHE A 294 10.46 -5.47 -6.88
N HIS A 295 9.33 -5.05 -7.46
CA HIS A 295 8.00 -5.57 -7.14
C HIS A 295 7.63 -5.42 -5.64
N VAL A 296 8.17 -4.40 -4.96
CA VAL A 296 7.95 -4.12 -3.52
C VAL A 296 6.48 -3.85 -3.21
N TYR A 297 5.76 -3.25 -4.15
CA TYR A 297 4.37 -2.81 -3.96
C TYR A 297 3.34 -3.80 -4.52
N ASP A 298 3.77 -4.88 -5.19
CA ASP A 298 2.88 -5.81 -5.89
C ASP A 298 1.89 -6.48 -4.94
N ASN A 299 2.35 -6.97 -3.78
CA ASN A 299 1.48 -7.59 -2.78
C ASN A 299 0.39 -6.63 -2.32
N LEU A 300 0.75 -5.41 -1.92
CA LEU A 300 -0.22 -4.39 -1.52
C LEU A 300 -1.22 -4.11 -2.64
N ILE A 301 -0.74 -3.84 -3.86
CA ILE A 301 -1.58 -3.51 -5.01
C ILE A 301 -2.54 -4.66 -5.33
N GLU A 302 -2.04 -5.89 -5.42
CA GLU A 302 -2.84 -7.07 -5.74
C GLU A 302 -3.81 -7.43 -4.61
N THR A 303 -3.42 -7.23 -3.35
CA THR A 303 -4.30 -7.36 -2.19
C THR A 303 -5.46 -6.37 -2.28
N LEU A 304 -5.20 -5.10 -2.59
CA LEU A 304 -6.27 -4.12 -2.81
C LEU A 304 -7.19 -4.55 -3.98
N GLU A 305 -6.62 -4.99 -5.10
CA GLU A 305 -7.40 -5.49 -6.25
C GLU A 305 -8.27 -6.70 -5.89
N ALA A 306 -7.73 -7.64 -5.12
CA ALA A 306 -8.46 -8.82 -4.64
C ALA A 306 -9.64 -8.46 -3.72
N ASN A 307 -9.63 -7.26 -3.11
CA ASN A 307 -10.66 -6.77 -2.20
C ASN A 307 -11.48 -5.61 -2.78
N GLY A 308 -11.60 -5.52 -4.10
CA GLY A 308 -12.59 -4.65 -4.77
C GLY A 308 -12.07 -3.31 -5.26
N TYR A 309 -10.78 -3.01 -5.08
CA TYR A 309 -10.13 -1.93 -5.79
C TYR A 309 -9.87 -2.31 -7.25
N VAL A 310 -9.85 -1.32 -8.14
CA VAL A 310 -9.67 -1.46 -9.57
C VAL A 310 -8.71 -0.38 -10.05
N LYS A 311 -7.58 -0.81 -10.61
CA LYS A 311 -6.56 0.08 -11.19
C LYS A 311 -7.18 1.07 -12.16
N GLY A 312 -6.82 2.34 -12.03
CA GLY A 312 -7.30 3.43 -12.88
C GLY A 312 -8.76 3.84 -12.65
N THR A 313 -9.44 3.28 -11.65
CA THR A 313 -10.80 3.69 -11.23
C THR A 313 -10.80 4.24 -9.81
N ASN A 314 -10.32 3.43 -8.86
CA ASN A 314 -10.20 3.78 -7.44
C ASN A 314 -8.87 3.30 -6.83
N LEU A 315 -7.96 2.72 -7.63
CA LEU A 315 -6.61 2.42 -7.21
C LEU A 315 -5.63 3.00 -8.23
N PHE A 316 -4.71 3.83 -7.75
CA PHE A 316 -3.81 4.60 -8.58
C PHE A 316 -2.37 4.48 -8.08
N PRO A 317 -1.68 3.38 -8.39
CA PRO A 317 -0.24 3.30 -8.16
C PRO A 317 0.46 4.36 -9.01
N TRP A 318 1.32 5.17 -8.40
CA TRP A 318 1.89 6.35 -9.04
C TRP A 318 3.41 6.36 -8.96
N GLY A 319 4.08 6.25 -10.11
CA GLY A 319 5.53 6.44 -10.19
C GLY A 319 5.92 7.89 -10.46
N TYR A 320 7.12 8.27 -10.06
CA TYR A 320 7.71 9.58 -10.31
C TYR A 320 9.25 9.51 -10.40
N ASP A 321 9.89 10.59 -10.86
CA ASP A 321 11.35 10.68 -10.79
C ASP A 321 11.78 11.02 -9.37
N TRP A 322 12.17 10.00 -8.62
CA TRP A 322 12.57 10.15 -7.23
C TRP A 322 13.86 10.96 -7.03
N ARG A 323 14.60 11.28 -8.10
CA ARG A 323 15.84 12.06 -8.01
C ARG A 323 15.59 13.57 -7.83
N GLU A 324 14.41 14.02 -8.23
CA GLU A 324 13.98 15.42 -8.13
C GLU A 324 13.63 15.79 -6.68
N SER A 325 13.54 17.10 -6.40
CA SER A 325 13.14 17.59 -5.07
C SER A 325 11.75 17.06 -4.67
N ASN A 326 11.57 16.74 -3.39
CA ASN A 326 10.29 16.39 -2.79
C ASN A 326 9.28 17.54 -2.87
N ILE A 327 9.72 18.80 -2.90
CA ILE A 327 8.85 19.96 -3.09
C ILE A 327 8.29 20.00 -4.52
N GLU A 328 9.15 19.78 -5.51
CA GLU A 328 8.73 19.73 -6.91
C GLU A 328 7.86 18.49 -7.18
N THR A 329 8.22 17.36 -6.59
CA THR A 329 7.45 16.12 -6.68
C THR A 329 6.07 16.27 -6.01
N ALA A 330 5.96 17.02 -4.91
CA ALA A 330 4.66 17.33 -4.29
C ALA A 330 3.71 18.09 -5.23
N GLN A 331 4.25 18.92 -6.13
CA GLN A 331 3.45 19.58 -7.16
C GLN A 331 2.96 18.60 -8.24
N LEU A 332 3.74 17.58 -8.54
CA LEU A 332 3.31 16.47 -9.41
C LEU A 332 2.27 15.59 -8.71
N LEU A 333 2.40 15.36 -7.40
CA LEU A 333 1.40 14.65 -6.60
C LEU A 333 0.07 15.41 -6.60
N LYS A 334 0.10 16.74 -6.44
CA LYS A 334 -1.10 17.58 -6.58
C LYS A 334 -1.79 17.37 -7.93
N GLN A 335 -1.04 17.40 -9.03
CA GLN A 335 -1.59 17.16 -10.37
C GLN A 335 -2.18 15.75 -10.49
N LYS A 336 -1.51 14.75 -9.91
CA LYS A 336 -2.01 13.37 -9.86
C LYS A 336 -3.33 13.28 -9.09
N ILE A 337 -3.47 13.98 -7.97
CA ILE A 337 -4.72 14.04 -7.20
C ILE A 337 -5.83 14.71 -8.02
N ASP A 338 -5.54 15.80 -8.73
CA ASP A 338 -6.50 16.46 -9.64
C ASP A 338 -6.99 15.52 -10.76
N ASP A 339 -6.09 14.72 -11.34
CA ASP A 339 -6.41 13.69 -12.34
C ASP A 339 -7.29 12.59 -11.75
N VAL A 340 -6.94 12.08 -10.57
CA VAL A 340 -7.70 11.04 -9.87
C VAL A 340 -9.10 11.53 -9.54
N LYS A 341 -9.23 12.75 -9.00
CA LYS A 341 -10.53 13.39 -8.70
C LYS A 341 -11.42 13.52 -9.92
N THR A 342 -10.83 13.78 -11.09
CA THR A 342 -11.54 13.81 -12.36
C THR A 342 -12.06 12.43 -12.76
N VAL A 343 -11.30 11.36 -12.52
CA VAL A 343 -11.67 9.98 -12.85
C VAL A 343 -12.76 9.43 -11.93
N CYS A 344 -12.59 9.57 -10.60
CA CYS A 344 -13.56 9.08 -9.61
C CYS A 344 -14.82 9.97 -9.48
N ASN A 345 -14.75 11.22 -9.98
CA ASN A 345 -15.73 12.28 -9.68
C ASN A 345 -15.94 12.46 -8.16
N CYS A 346 -14.82 12.54 -7.43
CA CYS A 346 -14.77 12.66 -5.98
C CYS A 346 -14.03 13.94 -5.55
N THR A 347 -14.11 14.28 -4.27
CA THR A 347 -13.53 15.52 -3.72
C THR A 347 -12.24 15.31 -2.96
N GLN A 348 -12.02 14.11 -2.41
CA GLN A 348 -10.87 13.71 -1.60
C GLN A 348 -10.36 12.34 -2.06
N VAL A 349 -9.14 12.00 -1.66
CA VAL A 349 -8.45 10.75 -1.98
C VAL A 349 -7.70 10.25 -0.75
N ASP A 350 -7.53 8.92 -0.68
CA ASP A 350 -6.63 8.30 0.29
C ASP A 350 -5.20 8.23 -0.29
N ILE A 351 -4.19 8.41 0.55
CA ILE A 351 -2.78 8.27 0.15
C ILE A 351 -2.11 7.23 1.05
N VAL A 352 -1.46 6.25 0.41
CA VAL A 352 -0.54 5.31 1.07
C VAL A 352 0.87 5.61 0.57
N ALA A 353 1.72 6.14 1.43
CA ALA A 353 3.02 6.66 1.07
C ALA A 353 4.14 5.92 1.81
N HIS A 354 5.11 5.40 1.07
CA HIS A 354 6.22 4.61 1.61
C HIS A 354 7.53 5.39 1.59
N SER A 355 8.31 5.30 2.67
CA SER A 355 9.66 5.86 2.77
C SER A 355 9.68 7.36 2.39
N MET A 356 10.56 7.78 1.48
CA MET A 356 10.62 9.15 0.96
C MET A 356 9.29 9.63 0.34
N GLY A 357 8.45 8.74 -0.20
CA GLY A 357 7.13 9.08 -0.72
C GLY A 357 6.22 9.72 0.33
N GLY A 358 6.41 9.38 1.61
CA GLY A 358 5.72 10.04 2.71
C GLY A 358 6.15 11.50 2.90
N LEU A 359 7.40 11.84 2.58
CA LEU A 359 7.87 13.22 2.58
C LEU A 359 7.27 14.02 1.43
N VAL A 360 7.10 13.41 0.25
CA VAL A 360 6.36 14.01 -0.88
C VAL A 360 4.92 14.32 -0.46
N ALA A 361 4.23 13.35 0.14
CA ALA A 361 2.85 13.51 0.59
C ALA A 361 2.73 14.61 1.67
N ARG A 362 3.63 14.63 2.66
CA ARG A 362 3.70 15.70 3.66
C ARG A 362 3.98 17.06 3.05
N ALA A 363 4.93 17.14 2.11
CA ALA A 363 5.27 18.39 1.46
C ALA A 363 4.07 19.01 0.75
N TYR A 364 3.22 18.18 0.11
CA TYR A 364 1.95 18.64 -0.45
C TYR A 364 0.95 19.05 0.64
N ALA A 365 0.65 18.16 1.59
CA ALA A 365 -0.37 18.37 2.64
C ALA A 365 -0.06 19.55 3.57
N GLN A 366 1.22 19.89 3.75
CA GLN A 366 1.67 21.03 4.55
C GLN A 366 1.91 22.30 3.72
N SER A 367 1.74 22.25 2.40
CA SER A 367 1.96 23.39 1.52
C SER A 367 0.83 24.42 1.62
N GLY A 368 1.13 25.66 1.21
CA GLY A 368 0.10 26.70 1.03
C GLY A 368 -0.87 26.45 -0.13
N GLU A 369 -0.63 25.40 -0.93
CA GLU A 369 -1.46 25.00 -2.07
C GLU A 369 -2.33 23.78 -1.79
N TYR A 370 -2.27 23.23 -0.58
CA TYR A 370 -3.08 22.08 -0.17
C TYR A 370 -4.58 22.37 -0.32
N GLY A 371 -5.27 21.51 -1.07
CA GLY A 371 -6.65 21.70 -1.50
C GLY A 371 -7.72 21.16 -0.56
N ASN A 372 -7.37 20.65 0.63
CA ASN A 372 -8.23 19.82 1.47
C ASN A 372 -8.80 18.62 0.71
N ASP A 373 -7.95 18.00 -0.12
CA ASP A 373 -8.30 16.93 -1.04
C ASP A 373 -7.66 15.59 -0.70
N ILE A 374 -7.16 15.47 0.53
CA ILE A 374 -6.72 14.21 1.16
C ILE A 374 -7.55 14.05 2.44
N ASP A 375 -8.23 12.93 2.63
CA ASP A 375 -8.95 12.57 3.86
C ASP A 375 -8.23 11.49 4.67
N GLN A 376 -7.52 10.55 4.04
CA GLN A 376 -6.61 9.62 4.72
C GLN A 376 -5.17 9.74 4.21
N LEU A 377 -4.20 9.75 5.12
CA LEU A 377 -2.78 9.67 4.81
C LEU A 377 -2.09 8.61 5.67
N ILE A 378 -1.65 7.53 5.03
CA ILE A 378 -0.95 6.41 5.66
C ILE A 378 0.53 6.49 5.30
N PHE A 379 1.39 6.59 6.31
CA PHE A 379 2.84 6.56 6.16
C PHE A 379 3.39 5.17 6.44
N LEU A 380 4.28 4.68 5.59
CA LEU A 380 5.00 3.42 5.79
C LEU A 380 6.50 3.72 5.93
N GLY A 381 7.06 3.61 7.14
CA GLY A 381 8.49 3.76 7.39
C GLY A 381 9.06 5.12 6.94
N THR A 382 8.26 6.19 6.96
CA THR A 382 8.69 7.49 6.44
C THR A 382 9.76 8.13 7.33
N PRO A 383 10.92 8.58 6.79
CA PRO A 383 11.96 9.23 7.59
C PRO A 383 11.57 10.68 7.92
N HIS A 384 10.61 10.89 8.82
CA HIS A 384 10.08 12.21 9.14
C HIS A 384 11.14 13.20 9.64
N LYS A 385 12.28 12.72 10.14
CA LYS A 385 13.43 13.53 10.58
C LYS A 385 14.73 13.18 9.85
N GLY A 386 14.64 12.44 8.73
CA GLY A 386 15.76 12.00 7.89
C GLY A 386 16.39 10.67 8.32
N ALA A 387 17.28 10.10 7.50
CA ALA A 387 17.94 8.83 7.80
C ALA A 387 19.48 8.96 7.75
N PRO A 388 20.23 8.47 8.76
CA PRO A 388 21.69 8.60 8.78
C PRO A 388 22.39 7.92 7.61
N ASN A 389 21.74 6.93 6.98
CA ASN A 389 22.26 6.23 5.82
C ASN A 389 22.58 7.18 4.64
N ASP A 390 21.77 8.23 4.45
CA ASP A 390 21.91 9.18 3.33
C ASP A 390 23.18 10.05 3.40
N TYR A 391 23.77 10.17 4.60
CA TYR A 391 25.06 10.84 4.79
C TYR A 391 26.16 10.27 3.89
N LEU A 392 26.20 8.95 3.72
CA LEU A 392 27.22 8.28 2.91
C LEU A 392 27.11 8.67 1.43
N MET A 393 25.88 8.75 0.93
CA MET A 393 25.61 9.09 -0.45
C MET A 393 25.93 10.56 -0.69
N TRP A 394 25.44 11.45 0.18
CA TRP A 394 25.64 12.90 0.07
C TRP A 394 27.11 13.32 0.13
N GLU A 395 27.86 12.83 1.11
CA GLU A 395 29.22 13.29 1.39
C GLU A 395 30.27 12.70 0.46
N ALA A 396 29.99 11.57 -0.19
CA ALA A 396 31.01 10.87 -0.97
C ALA A 396 30.51 10.01 -2.15
N GLY A 397 29.21 9.96 -2.43
CA GLY A 397 28.65 9.00 -3.39
C GLY A 397 28.89 7.56 -2.95
N GLU A 398 28.82 7.33 -1.65
CA GLU A 398 29.06 6.04 -1.01
C GLU A 398 27.76 5.48 -0.44
N PHE A 399 27.70 4.17 -0.21
CA PHE A 399 26.49 3.51 0.28
C PHE A 399 26.83 2.57 1.42
N SER A 400 25.88 2.36 2.33
CA SER A 400 26.02 1.33 3.35
C SER A 400 26.33 -0.03 2.71
N PRO A 401 27.16 -0.86 3.37
CA PRO A 401 27.51 -2.16 2.84
C PRO A 401 26.25 -3.00 2.61
N GLY A 402 26.08 -3.46 1.38
CA GLY A 402 24.97 -4.28 0.97
C GLY A 402 25.06 -4.59 -0.53
N PRO A 403 24.46 -5.67 -0.98
CA PRO A 403 24.53 -6.09 -2.38
C PRO A 403 23.69 -5.23 -3.31
N LEU A 404 22.47 -4.92 -2.89
CA LEU A 404 21.59 -4.00 -3.61
C LEU A 404 22.27 -2.63 -3.72
N THR A 405 22.86 -2.14 -2.63
CA THR A 405 23.60 -0.88 -2.63
C THR A 405 24.89 -0.93 -3.46
N LEU A 406 25.60 -2.07 -3.52
CA LEU A 406 26.74 -2.26 -4.42
C LEU A 406 26.33 -2.24 -5.89
N PHE A 407 25.21 -2.89 -6.24
CA PHE A 407 24.65 -2.83 -7.59
C PHE A 407 24.27 -1.40 -7.95
N LEU A 408 23.58 -0.69 -7.05
CA LEU A 408 23.19 0.70 -7.27
C LEU A 408 24.40 1.60 -7.46
N LYS A 409 25.41 1.45 -6.61
CA LYS A 409 26.68 2.16 -6.78
C LYS A 409 27.29 1.88 -8.15
N SER A 410 27.31 0.62 -8.60
CA SER A 410 27.81 0.24 -9.92
C SER A 410 26.99 0.87 -11.06
N HIS A 411 25.66 0.89 -10.94
CA HIS A 411 24.75 1.50 -11.90
C HIS A 411 24.97 3.01 -11.99
N PHE A 412 24.89 3.72 -10.85
CA PHE A 412 25.07 5.17 -10.80
C PHE A 412 26.47 5.60 -11.23
N LEU A 413 27.53 4.83 -10.93
CA LEU A 413 28.88 5.13 -11.42
C LEU A 413 28.99 5.08 -12.96
N LYS A 414 28.19 4.24 -13.62
CA LYS A 414 28.15 4.19 -15.09
C LYS A 414 27.34 5.34 -15.67
N GLU A 415 26.20 5.64 -15.07
CA GLU A 415 25.38 6.81 -15.41
C GLU A 415 26.18 8.11 -15.24
N THR A 416 26.88 8.26 -14.11
CA THR A 416 27.85 9.33 -13.80
C THR A 416 28.82 9.54 -14.96
N LYS A 417 29.54 8.47 -15.37
CA LYS A 417 30.53 8.55 -16.45
C LYS A 417 29.89 8.90 -17.79
N ARG A 418 28.70 8.36 -18.08
CA ARG A 418 27.95 8.64 -19.31
C ARG A 418 27.55 10.12 -19.38
N ASN A 419 27.16 10.71 -18.26
CA ASN A 419 26.79 12.12 -18.14
C ASN A 419 28.01 13.05 -18.03
N GLY A 420 29.23 12.53 -18.14
CA GLY A 420 30.46 13.31 -18.20
C GLY A 420 31.02 13.73 -16.84
N TYR A 421 30.56 13.10 -15.75
CA TYR A 421 31.08 13.32 -14.41
C TYR A 421 32.21 12.34 -14.09
N ASP A 422 33.20 12.79 -13.32
CA ASP A 422 34.39 11.99 -12.99
C ASP A 422 34.10 10.95 -11.88
N ASN A 423 33.19 11.28 -10.97
CA ASN A 423 32.80 10.43 -9.83
C ASN A 423 31.36 10.74 -9.39
N LEU A 424 30.80 9.85 -8.57
CA LEU A 424 29.39 9.93 -8.15
C LEU A 424 29.11 11.16 -7.28
N PHE A 425 30.07 11.62 -6.47
CA PHE A 425 29.92 12.86 -5.70
C PHE A 425 29.70 14.06 -6.63
N ASP A 426 30.52 14.23 -7.68
CA ASP A 426 30.33 15.32 -8.64
C ASP A 426 28.99 15.21 -9.39
N TYR A 427 28.50 13.98 -9.63
CA TYR A 427 27.18 13.77 -10.23
C TYR A 427 26.06 14.22 -9.29
N LEU A 428 26.09 13.78 -8.03
CA LEU A 428 25.11 14.11 -6.99
C LEU A 428 25.02 15.61 -6.69
N HIS A 429 26.09 16.36 -6.87
CA HIS A 429 26.14 17.81 -6.63
C HIS A 429 26.03 18.64 -7.91
N GLY A 430 26.34 18.06 -9.08
CA GLY A 430 26.41 18.77 -10.36
C GLY A 430 25.21 18.56 -11.30
N TRP A 431 24.48 17.45 -11.15
CA TRP A 431 23.12 17.25 -11.67
C TRP A 431 22.30 16.68 -10.50
N PRO A 432 21.83 17.56 -9.61
CA PRO A 432 21.66 17.16 -8.24
C PRO A 432 20.52 16.16 -8.07
N ILE A 433 20.81 15.06 -7.38
CA ILE A 433 19.79 14.17 -6.83
C ILE A 433 19.33 14.84 -5.52
N ILE A 434 18.59 15.95 -5.66
CA ILE A 434 18.25 16.88 -4.57
C ILE A 434 17.54 16.13 -3.43
N SER A 435 16.74 15.12 -3.76
CA SER A 435 16.03 14.32 -2.76
C SER A 435 16.94 13.64 -1.73
N VAL A 436 18.21 13.35 -2.06
CA VAL A 436 19.18 12.79 -1.10
C VAL A 436 19.56 13.81 -0.03
N GLU A 437 19.74 15.08 -0.41
CA GLU A 437 19.94 16.17 0.55
C GLU A 437 18.74 16.29 1.49
N GLU A 438 17.53 16.20 0.90
CA GLU A 438 16.26 16.31 1.60
C GLU A 438 15.93 15.10 2.50
N LEU A 439 16.75 14.05 2.47
CA LEU A 439 16.67 12.89 3.38
C LEU A 439 17.69 12.97 4.53
N LEU A 440 18.64 13.91 4.50
CA LEU A 440 19.64 14.03 5.56
C LEU A 440 18.98 14.34 6.91
N PRO A 441 19.48 13.78 8.03
CA PRO A 441 18.86 13.99 9.32
C PRO A 441 18.93 15.42 9.85
N ILE A 442 17.89 15.82 10.58
CA ILE A 442 17.80 17.14 11.26
C ILE A 442 18.04 17.03 12.78
N TYR A 443 18.82 16.05 13.21
CA TYR A 443 19.13 15.74 14.61
C TYR A 443 20.59 15.28 14.74
N ASP A 444 21.06 15.04 15.97
CA ASP A 444 22.44 14.62 16.22
C ASP A 444 22.65 13.15 15.82
N TYR A 445 23.37 12.90 14.72
CA TYR A 445 23.73 11.54 14.26
C TYR A 445 25.23 11.35 13.98
N LEU A 446 26.03 12.42 13.98
CA LEU A 446 27.49 12.32 13.86
C LEU A 446 28.13 12.33 15.24
N LYS A 447 29.15 11.49 15.42
CA LYS A 447 29.86 11.32 16.69
C LYS A 447 31.36 11.45 16.45
N ASP A 448 32.03 12.32 17.20
CA ASP A 448 33.48 12.44 17.12
C ASP A 448 34.14 11.16 17.65
N ALA A 449 34.94 10.49 16.82
CA ALA A 449 35.55 9.21 17.19
C ALA A 449 36.57 9.32 18.33
N THR A 450 37.18 10.49 18.54
CA THR A 450 38.20 10.72 19.58
C THR A 450 37.57 11.02 20.93
N THR A 451 36.57 11.90 20.97
CA THR A 451 35.90 12.33 22.21
C THR A 451 34.69 11.48 22.56
N THR A 452 34.17 10.71 21.60
CA THR A 452 32.94 9.91 21.68
C THR A 452 31.66 10.72 21.90
N ASN A 453 31.74 12.05 21.83
CA ASN A 453 30.60 12.94 21.97
C ASN A 453 29.85 13.04 20.64
N LEU A 454 28.51 13.11 20.72
CA LEU A 454 27.70 13.51 19.58
C LEU A 454 28.00 14.97 19.22
N LEU A 455 28.08 15.25 17.93
CA LEU A 455 28.11 16.60 17.39
C LEU A 455 26.69 17.17 17.43
N THR A 456 26.57 18.48 17.64
CA THR A 456 25.26 19.13 17.74
C THR A 456 24.83 19.73 16.40
N TYR A 457 23.75 19.21 15.83
CA TYR A 457 23.14 19.75 14.60
C TYR A 457 22.68 21.20 14.83
N PRO A 458 22.87 22.13 13.87
CA PRO A 458 23.44 21.93 12.53
C PRO A 458 24.96 22.13 12.44
N THR A 459 25.66 22.38 13.55
CA THR A 459 27.08 22.75 13.48
C THR A 459 27.95 21.54 13.11
N GLY A 460 28.60 21.61 11.94
CA GLY A 460 29.48 20.54 11.44
C GLY A 460 28.71 19.40 10.78
N TYR A 461 27.54 19.70 10.20
CA TYR A 461 26.70 18.77 9.47
C TYR A 461 26.36 19.34 8.09
N PRO A 462 26.09 18.48 7.09
CA PRO A 462 25.30 18.92 5.95
C PRO A 462 23.89 19.26 6.43
N GLU A 463 23.35 20.41 6.00
CA GLU A 463 22.06 20.91 6.48
C GLU A 463 20.91 20.46 5.56
N ASN A 464 19.76 20.12 6.16
CA ASN A 464 18.54 19.78 5.43
C ASN A 464 17.45 20.83 5.71
N SER A 465 17.42 21.88 4.89
CA SER A 465 16.44 22.95 5.04
C SER A 465 14.99 22.48 4.83
N PHE A 466 14.77 21.54 3.90
CA PHE A 466 13.47 20.97 3.61
C PHE A 466 12.83 20.30 4.83
N LEU A 467 13.52 19.36 5.49
CA LEU A 467 12.97 18.69 6.66
C LEU A 467 12.88 19.61 7.87
N VAL A 468 13.80 20.57 8.02
CA VAL A 468 13.70 21.60 9.07
C VAL A 468 12.38 22.38 8.91
N ASP A 469 12.07 22.85 7.71
CA ASP A 469 10.84 23.61 7.45
C ASP A 469 9.59 22.73 7.56
N LEU A 470 9.64 21.51 7.03
CA LEU A 470 8.53 20.57 7.10
C LEU A 470 8.17 20.20 8.55
N ASN A 471 9.16 20.08 9.44
CA ASN A 471 8.92 19.77 10.86
C ASN A 471 8.47 20.98 11.70
N GLN A 472 8.70 22.22 11.25
CA GLN A 472 8.13 23.41 11.91
C GLN A 472 6.60 23.42 11.84
N GLY A 473 6.01 22.90 10.74
CA GLY A 473 4.56 22.83 10.54
C GLY A 473 3.86 21.63 11.19
N LEU A 474 4.59 20.78 11.91
CA LEU A 474 4.08 19.46 12.33
C LEU A 474 2.83 19.54 13.22
N ILE A 475 2.78 20.45 14.19
CA ILE A 475 1.63 20.58 15.10
C ILE A 475 0.35 20.93 14.34
N ALA A 476 0.44 21.81 13.35
CA ALA A 476 -0.71 22.20 12.53
C ALA A 476 -1.15 21.05 11.61
N PHE A 477 -0.20 20.32 11.04
CA PHE A 477 -0.46 19.14 10.22
C PHE A 477 -1.17 18.03 10.99
N LEU A 478 -0.67 17.68 12.18
CA LEU A 478 -1.27 16.65 13.04
C LEU A 478 -2.63 17.05 13.65
N ALA A 479 -2.97 18.34 13.59
CA ALA A 479 -4.26 18.87 14.02
C ALA A 479 -5.21 19.17 12.84
N SER A 480 -4.84 18.77 11.62
CA SER A 480 -5.68 18.93 10.43
C SER A 480 -6.83 17.91 10.43
N ASP A 481 -7.75 18.07 9.46
CA ASP A 481 -8.87 17.14 9.26
C ASP A 481 -8.44 15.86 8.50
N ILE A 482 -7.14 15.69 8.20
CA ILE A 482 -6.61 14.47 7.58
C ILE A 482 -6.52 13.38 8.66
N ASP A 483 -7.09 12.21 8.39
CA ASP A 483 -6.88 11.02 9.20
C ASP A 483 -5.48 10.45 8.89
N ILE A 484 -4.61 10.41 9.92
CA ILE A 484 -3.20 10.09 9.76
C ILE A 484 -2.90 8.77 10.47
N THR A 485 -2.46 7.79 9.70
CA THR A 485 -1.95 6.51 10.21
C THR A 485 -0.46 6.45 9.95
N ASN A 486 0.35 6.38 11.01
CA ASN A 486 1.80 6.28 10.88
C ASN A 486 2.27 4.86 11.20
N VAL A 487 2.77 4.16 10.19
CA VAL A 487 3.31 2.80 10.32
C VAL A 487 4.83 2.86 10.47
N VAL A 488 5.30 2.35 11.61
CA VAL A 488 6.70 2.31 12.00
C VAL A 488 7.22 0.89 11.87
N GLY A 489 8.20 0.69 10.99
CA GLY A 489 8.91 -0.59 10.88
C GLY A 489 9.92 -0.78 12.00
N ASN A 490 10.03 -2.02 12.49
CA ASN A 490 11.04 -2.43 13.44
C ASN A 490 11.46 -3.88 13.21
N ASP A 491 12.65 -4.11 12.64
CA ASP A 491 13.23 -5.45 12.44
C ASP A 491 14.45 -5.71 13.35
N GLY A 492 14.68 -4.82 14.33
CA GLY A 492 15.66 -4.97 15.40
C GLY A 492 16.84 -3.99 15.30
N ASN A 493 18.01 -4.42 15.81
CA ASN A 493 19.20 -3.57 15.93
C ASN A 493 20.14 -3.72 14.71
N ASN A 494 19.68 -3.23 13.56
CA ASN A 494 20.41 -3.31 12.30
C ASN A 494 20.42 -1.97 11.53
N THR A 495 19.82 -0.91 12.08
CA THR A 495 19.62 0.36 11.39
C THR A 495 20.68 1.37 11.77
N ILE A 496 21.35 2.00 10.81
CA ILE A 496 22.37 3.01 11.11
C ILE A 496 21.73 4.17 11.86
N SER A 497 22.16 4.38 13.10
CA SER A 497 21.61 5.39 14.00
C SER A 497 22.63 6.47 14.36
N THR A 498 23.92 6.16 14.26
CA THR A 498 25.01 7.10 14.52
C THR A 498 26.21 6.76 13.64
N ILE A 499 26.92 7.77 13.16
CA ILE A 499 28.15 7.63 12.36
C ILE A 499 29.30 8.24 13.15
N ARG A 500 30.29 7.40 13.51
CA ARG A 500 31.53 7.87 14.12
C ARG A 500 32.45 8.43 13.04
N VAL A 501 32.81 9.69 13.18
CA VAL A 501 33.61 10.43 12.19
C VAL A 501 34.95 10.89 12.75
N ILE A 502 35.92 11.02 11.84
CA ILE A 502 37.21 11.68 12.02
C ILE A 502 37.38 12.78 10.96
N ASP A 503 38.35 13.69 11.15
CA ASP A 503 38.68 14.70 10.16
C ASP A 503 38.99 14.08 8.78
N SER A 504 38.38 14.62 7.73
CA SER A 504 38.60 14.16 6.35
C SER A 504 39.93 14.68 5.79
N ASN A 505 40.66 13.79 5.12
CA ASN A 505 41.83 14.13 4.31
C ASN A 505 41.53 14.14 2.79
N SER A 506 40.26 13.99 2.41
CA SER A 506 39.84 13.74 1.02
C SER A 506 38.88 14.79 0.46
N LEU A 507 38.97 16.04 0.94
CA LEU A 507 38.11 17.13 0.49
C LEU A 507 38.10 17.26 -1.04
N PRO A 508 36.92 17.51 -1.67
CA PRO A 508 35.64 17.86 -1.02
C PRO A 508 34.85 16.67 -0.43
N LEU A 509 35.31 15.44 -0.56
CA LEU A 509 34.61 14.28 0.02
C LEU A 509 34.69 14.30 1.55
N TRP A 510 33.59 13.93 2.20
CA TRP A 510 33.46 13.88 3.66
C TRP A 510 33.79 15.22 4.32
N GLU A 511 33.28 16.32 3.77
CA GLU A 511 33.45 17.66 4.31
C GLU A 511 33.09 17.72 5.80
N HIS A 512 32.05 17.00 6.22
CA HIS A 512 31.55 16.98 7.59
C HIS A 512 32.08 15.82 8.45
N GLY A 513 33.01 15.02 7.90
CA GLY A 513 33.72 13.97 8.63
C GLY A 513 33.70 12.61 7.95
N TYR A 514 34.86 11.96 7.90
CA TYR A 514 35.02 10.63 7.32
C TYR A 514 34.61 9.54 8.32
N PRO A 515 33.73 8.58 7.97
CA PRO A 515 33.37 7.49 8.87
C PRO A 515 34.59 6.65 9.23
N GLU A 516 34.82 6.48 10.53
CA GLU A 516 36.03 5.84 11.06
C GLU A 516 36.20 4.42 10.50
N GLY A 517 37.23 4.23 9.68
CA GLY A 517 37.51 2.92 9.10
C GLY A 517 36.52 2.46 8.02
N TYR A 518 35.82 3.39 7.36
CA TYR A 518 34.83 3.07 6.31
C TYR A 518 35.33 2.07 5.25
N ASN A 519 36.53 2.32 4.73
CA ASN A 519 37.19 1.48 3.72
C ASN A 519 37.91 0.24 4.28
N ASN A 520 37.83 -0.01 5.59
CA ASN A 520 38.46 -1.19 6.17
C ASN A 520 37.67 -2.45 5.77
N SER A 521 38.39 -3.55 5.59
CA SER A 521 37.81 -4.86 5.27
C SER A 521 37.13 -5.54 6.46
N SER A 522 37.27 -4.98 7.67
CA SER A 522 36.68 -5.49 8.91
C SER A 522 36.34 -4.34 9.86
N GLY A 523 35.44 -4.63 10.82
CA GLY A 523 34.88 -3.65 11.74
C GLY A 523 33.49 -3.17 11.31
N ASP A 524 32.93 -2.26 12.08
CA ASP A 524 31.61 -1.65 11.84
C ASP A 524 31.66 -0.46 10.88
N LYS A 525 32.85 -0.13 10.35
CA LYS A 525 33.07 0.95 9.36
C LYS A 525 32.66 2.34 9.87
N GLY A 526 32.62 2.52 11.19
CA GLY A 526 32.15 3.74 11.82
C GLY A 526 30.62 3.86 11.85
N LEU A 527 29.89 2.81 11.48
CA LEU A 527 28.42 2.79 11.39
C LEU A 527 27.84 2.10 12.64
N GLU A 528 27.34 2.89 13.59
CA GLU A 528 26.68 2.37 14.80
C GLU A 528 25.20 2.10 14.53
N VAL A 529 24.79 0.84 14.71
CA VAL A 529 23.41 0.41 14.48
C VAL A 529 22.55 0.47 15.75
N GLY A 530 21.27 0.78 15.59
CA GLY A 530 20.24 0.82 16.61
C GLY A 530 18.90 0.29 16.06
N ILE A 531 17.82 0.56 16.81
CA ILE A 531 16.47 0.10 16.49
C ILE A 531 15.92 0.87 15.29
N GLY A 532 15.35 0.15 14.32
CA GLY A 532 14.66 0.68 13.16
C GLY A 532 14.24 -0.44 12.22
N ASP A 533 14.01 -0.10 10.96
CA ASP A 533 13.57 -1.02 9.90
C ASP A 533 14.71 -1.45 8.93
N GLY A 534 15.95 -1.30 9.36
CA GLY A 534 17.16 -1.51 8.55
C GLY A 534 17.59 -0.29 7.75
N THR A 535 16.73 0.73 7.58
CA THR A 535 17.06 1.98 6.85
C THR A 535 16.81 3.22 7.70
N VAL A 536 15.62 3.36 8.27
CA VAL A 536 15.14 4.52 9.02
C VAL A 536 15.12 4.20 10.51
N PRO A 537 15.86 4.94 11.35
CA PRO A 537 15.78 4.75 12.79
C PRO A 537 14.37 4.98 13.32
N GLU A 538 13.94 4.18 14.28
CA GLU A 538 12.58 4.20 14.84
C GLU A 538 12.15 5.61 15.33
N TYR A 539 13.06 6.35 15.97
CA TYR A 539 12.73 7.70 16.46
C TYR A 539 12.60 8.75 15.35
N SER A 540 13.16 8.48 14.16
CA SER A 540 13.03 9.33 12.98
C SER A 540 11.70 9.08 12.26
N SER A 541 11.21 7.84 12.28
CA SER A 541 9.91 7.47 11.72
C SER A 541 8.72 7.78 12.64
N LYS A 542 8.94 8.13 13.90
CA LYS A 542 7.89 8.51 14.86
C LYS A 542 7.64 10.02 14.95
N PHE A 543 6.36 10.40 15.03
CA PHE A 543 5.92 11.76 15.35
C PHE A 543 5.94 12.05 16.87
N GLY A 544 5.83 11.00 17.71
CA GLY A 544 5.92 11.09 19.17
C GLY A 544 4.66 11.54 19.90
N THR A 545 3.68 12.15 19.21
CA THR A 545 2.37 12.54 19.77
C THR A 545 1.21 11.69 19.26
N LEU A 546 1.41 10.94 18.17
CA LEU A 546 0.44 10.01 17.61
C LEU A 546 0.62 8.61 18.22
N ASN A 547 -0.45 7.81 18.20
CA ASN A 547 -0.36 6.38 18.45
C ASN A 547 0.12 5.71 17.15
N ASP A 548 1.43 5.56 17.01
CA ASP A 548 2.04 4.93 15.85
C ASP A 548 1.72 3.42 15.79
N LEU A 549 1.47 2.88 14.59
CA LEU A 549 1.30 1.45 14.35
C LEU A 549 2.67 0.80 14.12
N GLU A 550 3.13 0.01 15.07
CA GLU A 550 4.42 -0.68 14.95
C GLU A 550 4.26 -2.04 14.25
N ILE A 551 5.02 -2.25 13.17
CA ILE A 551 5.04 -3.50 12.41
C ILE A 551 6.45 -4.09 12.44
N THR A 552 6.55 -5.38 12.78
CA THR A 552 7.83 -6.11 12.75
C THR A 552 8.20 -6.45 11.31
N SER A 553 8.83 -5.51 10.62
CA SER A 553 9.23 -5.65 9.22
C SER A 553 10.43 -4.76 8.91
N SER A 554 11.23 -5.17 7.93
CA SER A 554 12.29 -4.35 7.38
C SER A 554 11.74 -3.41 6.31
N HIS A 555 12.48 -2.34 6.00
CA HIS A 555 11.99 -1.17 5.29
C HIS A 555 11.27 -1.53 3.97
N ILE A 556 11.91 -2.30 3.10
CA ILE A 556 11.35 -2.67 1.79
C ILE A 556 10.19 -3.66 1.87
N TYR A 557 9.95 -4.31 3.01
CA TYR A 557 8.84 -5.25 3.18
C TYR A 557 7.62 -4.60 3.86
N LEU A 558 7.72 -3.35 4.30
CA LEU A 558 6.61 -2.64 4.95
C LEU A 558 5.33 -2.61 4.09
N PRO A 559 5.35 -2.31 2.78
CA PRO A 559 4.14 -2.34 1.96
C PRO A 559 3.45 -3.71 1.94
N THR A 560 4.22 -4.80 2.01
CA THR A 560 3.67 -6.17 2.09
C THR A 560 3.16 -6.49 3.50
N GLU A 561 3.98 -6.26 4.53
CA GLU A 561 3.62 -6.68 5.89
C GLU A 561 2.54 -5.83 6.54
N ALA A 562 2.29 -4.62 6.02
CA ALA A 562 1.25 -3.71 6.50
C ALA A 562 -0.07 -3.80 5.70
N GLU A 563 -0.18 -4.69 4.72
CA GLU A 563 -1.30 -4.67 3.75
C GLU A 563 -2.68 -4.86 4.40
N GLU A 564 -2.76 -5.63 5.48
CA GLU A 564 -4.01 -5.88 6.21
C GLU A 564 -4.45 -4.64 6.99
N GLU A 565 -3.50 -4.00 7.67
CA GLU A 565 -3.73 -2.77 8.41
C GLU A 565 -4.04 -1.61 7.45
N ILE A 566 -3.29 -1.46 6.36
CA ILE A 566 -3.59 -0.47 5.32
C ILE A 566 -5.03 -0.64 4.82
N TYR A 567 -5.43 -1.86 4.48
CA TYR A 567 -6.79 -2.13 4.01
C TYR A 567 -7.86 -1.76 5.06
N ALA A 568 -7.62 -2.13 6.33
CA ALA A 568 -8.53 -1.85 7.43
C ALA A 568 -8.75 -0.34 7.62
N GLU A 569 -7.68 0.45 7.52
CA GLU A 569 -7.70 1.91 7.66
C GLU A 569 -8.42 2.58 6.47
N ILE A 570 -8.09 2.21 5.23
CA ILE A 570 -8.69 2.86 4.05
C ILE A 570 -10.14 2.41 3.78
N HIS A 571 -10.55 1.20 4.16
CA HIS A 571 -11.88 0.66 3.81
C HIS A 571 -12.85 0.54 4.99
N GLY A 572 -12.36 0.47 6.24
CA GLY A 572 -13.20 0.25 7.41
C GLY A 572 -13.82 -1.16 7.44
N GLY A 573 -12.99 -2.18 7.65
CA GLY A 573 -13.47 -3.57 7.74
C GLY A 573 -12.34 -4.62 7.73
N ASN A 574 -12.73 -5.89 7.83
CA ASN A 574 -11.78 -7.00 7.72
C ASN A 574 -11.43 -7.27 6.24
N ILE A 575 -10.16 -7.57 5.99
CA ILE A 575 -9.68 -8.00 4.68
C ILE A 575 -10.29 -9.35 4.30
N GLY A 576 -10.71 -9.51 3.04
CA GLY A 576 -11.27 -10.75 2.53
C GLY A 576 -10.19 -11.71 2.01
N THR A 577 -9.19 -11.19 1.30
CA THR A 577 -8.09 -11.98 0.70
C THR A 577 -6.78 -11.22 0.73
N THR A 578 -5.73 -11.86 1.25
CA THR A 578 -4.38 -11.32 1.33
C THR A 578 -3.49 -11.99 0.27
N ILE A 579 -2.71 -11.21 -0.47
CA ILE A 579 -1.78 -11.69 -1.50
C ILE A 579 -0.34 -11.57 -1.00
N LYS A 580 0.28 -12.71 -0.69
CA LYS A 580 1.68 -12.76 -0.28
C LYS A 580 2.53 -13.51 -1.30
N ARG A 581 3.24 -12.76 -2.14
CA ARG A 581 4.33 -13.24 -3.00
C ARG A 581 5.66 -12.88 -2.36
N SER A 582 6.66 -13.72 -2.59
CA SER A 582 8.03 -13.38 -2.20
C SER A 582 8.53 -12.26 -3.10
N ILE A 583 9.05 -11.20 -2.49
CA ILE A 583 9.81 -10.17 -3.22
C ILE A 583 11.02 -10.88 -3.84
N PRO A 584 11.29 -10.69 -5.14
CA PRO A 584 12.41 -11.35 -5.81
C PRO A 584 13.74 -11.04 -5.12
N VAL A 585 14.40 -12.08 -4.61
CA VAL A 585 15.72 -11.98 -3.97
C VAL A 585 16.86 -12.12 -4.98
N ARG A 586 16.55 -12.59 -6.20
CA ARG A 586 17.50 -12.81 -7.29
C ARG A 586 17.09 -12.01 -8.52
N MET A 587 18.04 -11.41 -9.20
CA MET A 587 17.77 -10.61 -10.39
C MET A 587 18.87 -10.74 -11.43
N LEU A 588 18.48 -10.94 -12.69
CA LEU A 588 19.34 -10.74 -13.85
C LEU A 588 19.03 -9.37 -14.47
N PHE A 589 20.02 -8.51 -14.54
CA PHE A 589 19.96 -7.21 -15.17
C PHE A 589 20.79 -7.23 -16.45
N ALA A 590 20.20 -6.85 -17.58
CA ALA A 590 20.87 -6.77 -18.88
C ALA A 590 20.68 -5.38 -19.48
N LYS A 591 21.75 -4.71 -19.88
CA LYS A 591 21.69 -3.34 -20.42
C LYS A 591 22.52 -3.21 -21.68
N ILE A 592 21.96 -2.56 -22.69
CA ILE A 592 22.70 -2.17 -23.89
C ILE A 592 23.05 -0.69 -23.82
N PHE A 593 24.33 -0.39 -24.05
CA PHE A 593 24.79 0.95 -24.32
C PHE A 593 24.84 1.13 -25.84
N SER A 594 23.95 1.98 -26.33
CA SER A 594 23.71 2.28 -27.76
C SER A 594 24.99 2.49 -28.58
N PRO A 595 24.97 2.21 -29.91
CA PRO A 595 23.80 2.18 -30.80
C PRO A 595 23.39 0.77 -31.25
N ALA A 596 22.72 0.03 -30.38
CA ALA A 596 22.10 -1.24 -30.71
C ALA A 596 20.88 -1.44 -29.81
N ASP A 597 19.89 -2.18 -30.33
CA ASP A 597 18.76 -2.67 -29.55
C ASP A 597 18.93 -4.17 -29.32
N PHE A 598 18.22 -4.75 -28.35
CA PHE A 598 18.32 -6.18 -28.06
C PHE A 598 17.01 -6.90 -27.79
N VAL A 599 17.04 -8.22 -28.01
CA VAL A 599 16.05 -9.16 -27.48
C VAL A 599 16.79 -10.31 -26.81
N MET A 600 16.34 -10.67 -25.62
CA MET A 600 16.83 -11.79 -24.85
C MET A 600 15.79 -12.91 -24.82
N THR A 601 16.24 -14.14 -25.01
CA THR A 601 15.42 -15.36 -24.97
C THR A 601 15.89 -16.22 -23.81
N ALA A 602 14.99 -16.52 -22.88
CA ALA A 602 15.25 -17.37 -21.72
C ALA A 602 15.40 -18.85 -22.11
N PRO A 603 15.95 -19.70 -21.21
CA PRO A 603 16.09 -21.14 -21.45
C PRO A 603 14.79 -21.88 -21.81
N ASP A 604 13.64 -21.38 -21.34
CA ASP A 604 12.31 -21.93 -21.65
C ASP A 604 11.73 -21.43 -22.99
N GLY A 605 12.45 -20.55 -23.70
CA GLY A 605 12.10 -20.00 -25.00
C GLY A 605 11.31 -18.70 -24.96
N LYS A 606 10.94 -18.20 -23.77
CA LYS A 606 10.24 -16.91 -23.62
C LYS A 606 11.16 -15.73 -23.91
N LYS A 607 10.63 -14.66 -24.47
CA LYS A 607 11.41 -13.50 -24.91
C LYS A 607 11.10 -12.22 -24.15
N VAL A 608 12.11 -11.36 -24.03
CA VAL A 608 11.98 -9.98 -23.54
C VAL A 608 12.89 -9.05 -24.34
N GLY A 609 12.38 -7.89 -24.77
CA GLY A 609 13.12 -6.88 -25.54
C GLY A 609 12.43 -6.49 -26.85
N LYS A 610 13.20 -6.08 -27.87
CA LYS A 610 12.69 -5.70 -29.19
C LYS A 610 12.61 -6.88 -30.14
N ASP A 611 11.40 -7.27 -30.53
CA ASP A 611 11.22 -8.26 -31.60
C ASP A 611 11.56 -7.63 -32.97
N PHE A 612 12.73 -7.99 -33.51
CA PHE A 612 13.20 -7.48 -34.81
C PHE A 612 12.35 -7.92 -36.00
N ALA A 613 11.50 -8.94 -35.87
CA ALA A 613 10.62 -9.37 -36.95
C ALA A 613 9.39 -8.46 -37.08
N THR A 614 8.85 -8.00 -35.95
CA THR A 614 7.63 -7.17 -35.89
C THR A 614 7.94 -5.69 -35.67
N GLY A 615 9.13 -5.36 -35.15
CA GLY A 615 9.51 -4.03 -34.69
C GLY A 615 8.74 -3.58 -33.44
N GLN A 616 8.20 -4.53 -32.67
CA GLN A 616 7.42 -4.27 -31.46
C GLN A 616 8.17 -4.78 -30.22
N GLU A 617 7.77 -4.31 -29.05
CA GLU A 617 8.23 -4.89 -27.78
C GLU A 617 7.64 -6.30 -27.59
N VAL A 618 8.44 -7.19 -27.03
CA VAL A 618 8.01 -8.49 -26.52
C VAL A 618 8.41 -8.58 -25.05
N ASN A 619 7.50 -9.07 -24.20
CA ASN A 619 7.78 -9.33 -22.79
C ASN A 619 6.94 -10.52 -22.31
N GLU A 620 7.45 -11.72 -22.56
CA GLU A 620 6.81 -13.01 -22.25
C GLU A 620 7.31 -13.61 -20.93
N ILE A 621 8.43 -13.11 -20.40
CA ILE A 621 9.04 -13.58 -19.16
C ILE A 621 8.28 -12.96 -17.98
N GLU A 622 7.82 -13.81 -17.06
CA GLU A 622 7.01 -13.39 -15.92
C GLU A 622 7.82 -12.47 -14.99
N GLY A 623 7.21 -11.36 -14.57
CA GLY A 623 7.86 -10.35 -13.71
C GLY A 623 8.99 -9.55 -14.37
N ALA A 624 9.39 -9.87 -15.61
CA ALA A 624 10.45 -9.14 -16.27
C ALA A 624 10.02 -7.72 -16.66
N PHE A 625 10.95 -6.77 -16.54
CA PHE A 625 10.75 -5.40 -16.99
C PHE A 625 11.68 -5.09 -18.16
N TYR A 626 11.15 -4.43 -19.18
CA TYR A 626 11.90 -3.92 -20.31
C TYR A 626 11.63 -2.42 -20.44
N SER A 627 12.69 -1.60 -20.37
CA SER A 627 12.58 -0.14 -20.41
C SER A 627 12.12 0.40 -21.77
N GLY A 628 12.23 -0.40 -22.82
CA GLY A 628 11.89 -0.04 -24.19
C GLY A 628 13.11 0.40 -25.00
N PHE A 629 12.93 0.46 -26.33
CA PHE A 629 13.98 0.79 -27.31
C PHE A 629 13.81 2.16 -27.97
N ALA A 630 12.87 2.98 -27.47
CA ALA A 630 12.64 4.33 -28.00
C ALA A 630 13.66 5.34 -27.46
N GLU A 631 14.23 5.06 -26.29
CA GLU A 631 15.16 5.92 -25.57
C GLU A 631 16.59 5.34 -25.58
N ASP A 632 17.59 6.17 -25.28
CA ASP A 632 19.00 5.74 -25.31
C ASP A 632 19.43 4.84 -24.11
N ASP A 633 18.52 4.50 -23.19
CA ASP A 633 18.75 3.66 -22.00
C ASP A 633 17.88 2.39 -22.03
N GLU A 634 18.21 1.49 -22.96
CA GLU A 634 17.53 0.21 -23.12
C GLU A 634 18.11 -0.86 -22.17
N TYR A 635 17.27 -1.42 -21.31
CA TYR A 635 17.64 -2.48 -20.37
C TYR A 635 16.46 -3.41 -20.04
N VAL A 636 16.81 -4.60 -19.55
CA VAL A 636 15.92 -5.65 -19.09
C VAL A 636 16.28 -6.02 -17.67
N THR A 637 15.26 -6.24 -16.83
CA THR A 637 15.40 -6.94 -15.55
C THR A 637 14.57 -8.20 -15.58
N ILE A 638 15.10 -9.30 -15.03
CA ILE A 638 14.42 -10.58 -14.87
C ILE A 638 14.52 -10.97 -13.41
N PRO A 639 13.42 -10.93 -12.65
CA PRO A 639 13.39 -11.48 -11.30
C PRO A 639 13.46 -13.01 -11.36
N ASP A 640 14.13 -13.62 -10.39
CA ASP A 640 14.31 -15.07 -10.27
C ASP A 640 14.64 -15.76 -11.61
N PRO A 641 15.75 -15.38 -12.26
CA PRO A 641 16.10 -15.91 -13.57
C PRO A 641 16.28 -17.43 -13.52
N LEU A 642 15.77 -18.13 -14.55
CA LEU A 642 16.05 -19.55 -14.77
C LEU A 642 17.54 -19.78 -14.97
N ASP A 643 18.08 -20.89 -14.45
CA ASP A 643 19.42 -21.35 -14.79
C ASP A 643 19.48 -21.84 -16.25
N GLY A 644 20.61 -21.56 -16.92
CA GLY A 644 20.90 -22.00 -18.27
C GLY A 644 21.33 -20.88 -19.23
N GLU A 645 21.40 -21.23 -20.51
CA GLU A 645 21.81 -20.32 -21.58
C GLU A 645 20.66 -19.40 -21.99
N TYR A 646 20.83 -18.10 -21.78
CA TYR A 646 20.03 -17.06 -22.41
C TYR A 646 20.67 -16.68 -23.74
N SER A 647 19.87 -16.69 -24.80
CA SER A 647 20.30 -16.19 -26.11
C SER A 647 19.93 -14.71 -26.24
N VAL A 648 20.89 -13.87 -26.59
CA VAL A 648 20.68 -12.43 -26.82
C VAL A 648 20.97 -12.13 -28.27
N GLN A 649 20.05 -11.46 -28.95
CA GLN A 649 20.29 -10.91 -30.28
C GLN A 649 20.38 -9.40 -30.20
N LEU A 650 21.48 -8.83 -30.69
CA LEU A 650 21.67 -7.40 -30.83
C LEU A 650 21.43 -6.98 -32.28
N GLN A 651 20.75 -5.86 -32.50
CA GLN A 651 20.61 -5.24 -33.82
C GLN A 651 21.17 -3.81 -33.80
N GLY A 652 22.16 -3.52 -34.65
CA GLY A 652 22.71 -2.18 -34.75
C GLY A 652 21.69 -1.13 -35.21
N THR A 653 21.65 0.01 -34.54
CA THR A 653 20.73 1.11 -34.83
C THR A 653 21.43 2.35 -35.39
N GLY A 654 20.65 3.32 -35.85
CA GLY A 654 21.16 4.61 -36.34
C GLY A 654 22.23 4.46 -37.43
N SER A 655 23.40 5.07 -37.21
CA SER A 655 24.57 4.96 -38.08
C SER A 655 25.50 3.79 -37.75
N GLY A 656 25.16 2.96 -36.75
CA GLY A 656 26.09 2.04 -36.12
C GLY A 656 27.15 2.75 -35.27
N GLY A 657 28.04 1.99 -34.64
CA GLY A 657 29.02 2.51 -33.69
C GLY A 657 29.50 1.45 -32.72
N ASN A 658 30.26 1.89 -31.71
CA ASN A 658 30.66 1.03 -30.59
C ASN A 658 29.49 0.86 -29.63
N TYR A 659 29.25 -0.37 -29.19
CA TYR A 659 28.28 -0.68 -28.15
C TYR A 659 28.98 -1.44 -27.01
N SER A 660 28.37 -1.42 -25.84
CA SER A 660 28.66 -2.40 -24.80
C SER A 660 27.35 -3.02 -24.29
N PHE A 661 27.35 -4.32 -24.08
CA PHE A 661 26.25 -5.07 -23.51
C PHE A 661 26.70 -5.59 -22.15
N GLU A 662 26.01 -5.16 -21.11
CA GLU A 662 26.31 -5.53 -19.75
C GLU A 662 25.28 -6.51 -19.22
N THR A 663 25.75 -7.48 -18.43
CA THR A 663 24.90 -8.40 -17.71
C THR A 663 25.38 -8.50 -16.27
N SER A 664 24.46 -8.22 -15.34
CA SER A 664 24.67 -8.35 -13.91
C SER A 664 23.71 -9.37 -13.32
N TYR A 665 24.21 -10.22 -12.44
CA TYR A 665 23.40 -11.09 -11.59
C TYR A 665 23.57 -10.68 -10.14
N ILE A 666 22.44 -10.70 -9.44
CA ILE A 666 22.30 -10.17 -8.09
C ILE A 666 21.57 -11.22 -7.27
N GLU A 667 22.15 -11.65 -6.15
CA GLU A 667 21.53 -12.57 -5.17
C GLU A 667 22.22 -12.41 -3.83
N ASP A 668 21.46 -12.10 -2.77
CA ASP A 668 22.01 -11.78 -1.44
C ASP A 668 23.28 -10.94 -1.60
N ASP A 669 24.37 -11.23 -0.89
CA ASP A 669 25.65 -10.50 -0.95
C ASP A 669 26.46 -10.68 -2.26
N THR A 670 25.90 -11.31 -3.30
CA THR A 670 26.59 -11.62 -4.55
C THR A 670 26.16 -10.70 -5.68
N LEU A 671 27.12 -9.90 -6.19
CA LEU A 671 27.00 -9.15 -7.43
C LEU A 671 28.09 -9.60 -8.40
N VAL A 672 27.69 -10.12 -9.55
CA VAL A 672 28.61 -10.50 -10.63
C VAL A 672 28.21 -9.77 -11.89
N THR A 673 29.13 -9.04 -12.49
CA THR A 673 28.89 -8.26 -13.70
C THR A 673 29.87 -8.67 -14.78
N THR A 674 29.35 -8.86 -15.99
CA THR A 674 30.10 -9.14 -17.21
C THR A 674 29.77 -8.07 -18.25
N GLU A 675 30.74 -7.73 -19.08
CA GLU A 675 30.58 -6.75 -20.14
C GLU A 675 31.13 -7.30 -21.45
N VAL A 676 30.34 -7.18 -22.50
CA VAL A 676 30.72 -7.49 -23.87
C VAL A 676 30.77 -6.19 -24.66
N VAL A 677 31.92 -5.89 -25.26
CA VAL A 677 32.09 -4.72 -26.12
C VAL A 677 32.13 -5.13 -27.60
N GLY A 678 31.63 -4.25 -28.48
CA GLY A 678 31.64 -4.53 -29.91
C GLY A 678 31.46 -3.30 -30.79
N ILE A 679 31.49 -3.51 -32.10
CA ILE A 679 31.09 -2.51 -33.10
C ILE A 679 29.96 -3.09 -33.93
N THR A 680 28.95 -2.27 -34.20
CA THR A 680 27.78 -2.68 -35.00
C THR A 680 27.57 -1.73 -36.18
N LEU A 681 27.08 -2.28 -37.28
CA LEU A 681 26.59 -1.52 -38.43
C LEU A 681 25.06 -1.44 -38.37
N PRO A 682 24.42 -0.47 -39.08
CA PRO A 682 22.97 -0.40 -39.14
C PRO A 682 22.36 -1.73 -39.60
N ASN A 683 21.41 -2.26 -38.83
CA ASN A 683 20.71 -3.53 -39.03
C ASN A 683 21.61 -4.79 -38.95
N GLN A 684 22.87 -4.67 -38.53
CA GLN A 684 23.71 -5.85 -38.29
C GLN A 684 23.17 -6.60 -37.08
N ILE A 685 22.93 -7.90 -37.25
CA ILE A 685 22.60 -8.80 -36.15
C ILE A 685 23.89 -9.41 -35.59
N THR A 686 24.02 -9.39 -34.27
CA THR A 686 25.09 -10.05 -33.52
C THR A 686 24.46 -10.87 -32.41
N ASP A 687 24.79 -12.15 -32.36
CA ASP A 687 24.32 -13.06 -31.31
C ASP A 687 25.29 -13.07 -30.12
N LEU A 688 24.75 -13.00 -28.91
CA LEU A 688 25.45 -13.20 -27.65
C LEU A 688 24.78 -14.33 -26.86
N LYS A 689 25.53 -14.84 -25.89
CA LYS A 689 25.06 -15.82 -24.91
C LYS A 689 25.38 -15.33 -23.52
N VAL A 690 24.42 -15.52 -22.62
CA VAL A 690 24.58 -15.29 -21.19
C VAL A 690 24.26 -16.61 -20.49
N ASN A 691 25.25 -17.22 -19.84
CA ASN A 691 25.02 -18.45 -19.08
C ASN A 691 24.79 -18.11 -17.60
N VAL A 692 23.60 -18.40 -17.11
CA VAL A 692 23.22 -18.18 -15.70
C VAL A 692 23.31 -19.49 -14.93
N ASP A 693 24.03 -19.46 -13.82
CA ASP A 693 24.14 -20.56 -12.85
C ASP A 693 24.01 -19.98 -11.44
N SER A 694 22.81 -20.11 -10.86
CA SER A 694 22.52 -19.61 -9.51
C SER A 694 23.26 -20.38 -8.41
N GLU A 695 23.71 -21.62 -8.65
CA GLU A 695 24.57 -22.32 -7.68
C GLU A 695 26.01 -21.79 -7.70
N ASN A 696 26.45 -21.21 -8.83
CA ASN A 696 27.79 -20.66 -9.01
C ASN A 696 27.76 -19.28 -9.70
N PRO A 697 27.17 -18.25 -9.08
CA PRO A 697 26.94 -16.95 -9.73
C PRO A 697 28.22 -16.28 -10.22
N GLN A 698 29.39 -16.58 -9.63
CA GLN A 698 30.70 -16.09 -10.09
C GLN A 698 31.15 -16.67 -11.44
N GLN A 699 30.48 -17.71 -11.93
CA GLN A 699 30.71 -18.34 -13.24
C GLN A 699 29.78 -17.82 -14.33
N ILE A 700 29.02 -16.75 -14.07
CA ILE A 700 28.26 -16.11 -15.13
C ILE A 700 29.21 -15.62 -16.20
N GLU A 701 28.96 -16.06 -17.42
CA GLU A 701 29.75 -15.76 -18.60
C GLU A 701 28.86 -15.16 -19.67
N SER A 702 29.25 -13.99 -20.16
CA SER A 702 28.68 -13.37 -21.34
C SER A 702 29.67 -13.49 -22.49
N GLU A 703 29.26 -14.14 -23.58
CA GLU A 703 30.11 -14.39 -24.73
C GLU A 703 29.46 -13.86 -26.01
N ARG A 704 30.23 -13.12 -26.82
CA ARG A 704 29.84 -12.71 -28.17
C ARG A 704 30.19 -13.78 -29.18
N GLU A 705 29.23 -14.20 -30.00
CA GLU A 705 29.55 -15.09 -31.11
C GLU A 705 30.24 -14.34 -32.25
N VAL A 706 31.47 -14.74 -32.59
CA VAL A 706 32.31 -14.04 -33.57
C VAL A 706 32.41 -14.81 -34.88
N THR A 707 31.54 -14.45 -35.83
CA THR A 707 31.67 -14.94 -37.20
C THR A 707 32.79 -14.20 -37.96
N LEU A 708 33.20 -14.73 -39.12
CA LEU A 708 34.15 -14.04 -39.98
C LEU A 708 33.62 -12.66 -40.44
N ASP A 709 32.32 -12.54 -40.65
CA ASP A 709 31.71 -11.29 -41.06
C ASP A 709 31.71 -10.26 -39.92
N VAL A 710 31.48 -10.71 -38.67
CA VAL A 710 31.63 -9.88 -37.46
C VAL A 710 33.06 -9.35 -37.34
N LEU A 711 34.09 -10.21 -37.40
CA LEU A 711 35.49 -9.78 -37.35
C LEU A 711 35.84 -8.77 -38.46
N ILE A 712 35.35 -9.01 -39.69
CA ILE A 712 35.60 -8.08 -40.81
C ILE A 712 34.91 -6.74 -40.56
N ASN A 713 33.70 -6.73 -39.99
CA ASN A 713 32.98 -5.52 -39.67
C ASN A 713 33.63 -4.76 -38.53
N ASP A 714 34.12 -5.44 -37.48
CA ASP A 714 34.88 -4.81 -36.39
C ASP A 714 36.17 -4.16 -36.91
N ILE A 715 36.89 -4.79 -37.86
CA ILE A 715 38.04 -4.16 -38.50
C ILE A 715 37.65 -2.89 -39.27
N LYS A 716 36.53 -2.89 -40.00
CA LYS A 716 36.06 -1.71 -40.75
C LYS A 716 35.60 -0.61 -39.79
N GLY A 717 34.76 -0.96 -38.83
CA GLY A 717 34.21 -0.03 -37.84
C GLY A 717 35.31 0.59 -36.99
N ALA A 718 36.31 -0.19 -36.57
CA ALA A 718 37.46 0.34 -35.86
C ALA A 718 38.27 1.34 -36.71
N TYR A 719 38.30 1.19 -38.03
CA TYR A 719 38.89 2.20 -38.91
C TYR A 719 38.01 3.45 -39.03
N ASP A 720 36.71 3.28 -39.17
CA ASP A 720 35.76 4.39 -39.31
C ASP A 720 35.69 5.25 -38.02
N LEU A 721 35.84 4.62 -36.85
CA LEU A 721 35.98 5.27 -35.53
C LEU A 721 37.39 5.87 -35.29
N GLY A 722 38.31 5.74 -36.25
CA GLY A 722 39.70 6.23 -36.13
C GLY A 722 40.59 5.44 -35.18
N TRP A 723 40.12 4.31 -34.64
CA TRP A 723 40.89 3.41 -33.79
C TRP A 723 42.01 2.72 -34.58
N ILE A 724 41.74 2.36 -35.84
CA ILE A 724 42.74 2.00 -36.84
C ILE A 724 43.05 3.23 -37.68
N ARG A 725 44.29 3.72 -37.62
CA ARG A 725 44.65 5.05 -38.15
C ARG A 725 44.96 5.07 -39.66
N ASP A 726 45.10 3.91 -40.28
CA ASP A 726 45.63 3.79 -41.64
C ASP A 726 44.80 2.79 -42.47
N ARG A 727 44.33 3.27 -43.62
CA ARG A 727 43.54 2.47 -44.56
C ARG A 727 44.27 1.19 -44.99
N LYS A 728 45.60 1.25 -45.15
CA LYS A 728 46.40 0.08 -45.54
C LYS A 728 46.43 -0.99 -44.45
N VAL A 729 46.43 -0.57 -43.19
CA VAL A 729 46.38 -1.49 -42.04
C VAL A 729 45.03 -2.20 -42.01
N ARG A 730 43.93 -1.44 -42.12
CA ARG A 730 42.57 -2.00 -42.24
C ARG A 730 42.48 -3.01 -43.38
N ASP A 731 42.87 -2.62 -44.59
CA ASP A 731 42.76 -3.48 -45.78
C ASP A 731 43.63 -4.75 -45.65
N GLY A 732 44.79 -4.64 -44.98
CA GLY A 732 45.67 -5.77 -44.66
C GLY A 732 45.01 -6.77 -43.70
N LEU A 733 44.45 -6.28 -42.59
CA LEU A 733 43.76 -7.09 -41.59
C LEU A 733 42.53 -7.79 -42.18
N ILE A 734 41.72 -7.09 -42.99
CA ILE A 734 40.56 -7.71 -43.70
C ILE A 734 41.02 -8.84 -44.62
N LYS A 735 42.13 -8.64 -45.35
CA LYS A 735 42.68 -9.67 -46.24
C LYS A 735 43.12 -10.90 -45.44
N GLN A 736 43.75 -10.70 -44.29
CA GLN A 736 44.16 -11.80 -43.42
C GLN A 736 42.95 -12.50 -42.81
N ALA A 737 41.95 -11.76 -42.33
CA ALA A 737 40.71 -12.31 -41.79
C ALA A 737 40.04 -13.26 -42.79
N LYS A 738 39.89 -12.83 -44.06
CA LYS A 738 39.34 -13.67 -45.14
C LYS A 738 40.11 -14.96 -45.42
N LEU A 739 41.40 -15.01 -45.08
CA LEU A 739 42.25 -16.18 -45.27
C LEU A 739 42.25 -17.13 -44.06
N ILE A 740 41.65 -16.74 -42.92
CA ILE A 740 41.54 -17.57 -41.72
C ILE A 740 40.69 -18.81 -42.00
N ILE A 741 39.62 -18.68 -42.79
CA ILE A 741 38.77 -19.82 -43.16
C ILE A 741 39.33 -20.50 -44.41
N LYS A 742 39.69 -21.78 -44.28
CA LYS A 742 40.10 -22.64 -45.39
C LYS A 742 39.07 -23.74 -45.64
N PHE A 743 38.89 -24.12 -46.91
CA PHE A 743 38.07 -25.27 -47.29
C PHE A 743 38.94 -26.52 -47.41
N GLU A 744 38.76 -27.49 -46.50
CA GLU A 744 39.41 -28.80 -46.57
C GLU A 744 38.45 -29.85 -47.16
N LYS A 745 38.95 -30.66 -48.10
CA LYS A 745 38.17 -31.76 -48.69
C LYS A 745 38.24 -33.00 -47.79
N LYS A 746 37.11 -33.44 -47.24
CA LYS A 746 37.01 -34.69 -46.48
C LYS A 746 37.17 -35.92 -47.39
N ARG A 747 37.50 -37.07 -46.77
CA ARG A 747 37.62 -38.39 -47.42
C ARG A 747 36.38 -38.83 -48.19
N ASN A 748 35.21 -38.30 -47.86
CA ASN A 748 33.93 -38.54 -48.55
C ASN A 748 33.63 -37.55 -49.70
N GLY A 749 34.57 -36.66 -50.04
CA GLY A 749 34.41 -35.67 -51.11
C GLY A 749 33.69 -34.38 -50.74
N LYS A 750 33.12 -34.26 -49.52
CA LYS A 750 32.54 -33.00 -49.02
C LYS A 750 33.65 -32.05 -48.57
N TYR A 751 33.50 -30.76 -48.85
CA TYR A 751 34.38 -29.72 -48.30
C TYR A 751 33.82 -29.21 -46.97
N GLU A 752 34.69 -29.04 -45.98
CA GLU A 752 34.36 -28.43 -44.69
C GLU A 752 35.22 -27.18 -44.48
N LYS A 753 34.62 -26.16 -43.87
CA LYS A 753 35.35 -24.96 -43.44
C LYS A 753 36.16 -25.30 -42.20
N LYS A 754 37.43 -24.93 -42.18
CA LYS A 754 38.33 -25.11 -41.05
C LYS A 754 39.15 -23.85 -40.82
N VAL A 755 39.36 -23.52 -39.56
CA VAL A 755 40.12 -22.34 -39.15
C VAL A 755 41.63 -22.60 -39.20
N ASP A 756 42.38 -21.69 -39.80
CA ASP A 756 43.85 -21.69 -39.79
C ASP A 756 44.39 -21.04 -38.51
N ARG A 757 44.60 -21.87 -37.48
CA ARG A 757 45.14 -21.44 -36.18
C ARG A 757 46.55 -20.82 -36.25
N ILE A 758 47.35 -21.17 -37.27
CA ILE A 758 48.69 -20.57 -37.44
C ILE A 758 48.54 -19.15 -37.94
N LEU A 759 47.66 -18.93 -38.92
CA LEU A 759 47.40 -17.59 -39.44
C LEU A 759 46.85 -16.67 -38.35
N ILE A 760 45.94 -17.15 -37.50
CA ILE A 760 45.41 -16.33 -36.40
C ILE A 760 46.53 -15.86 -35.47
N LYS A 761 47.40 -16.76 -35.00
CA LYS A 761 48.54 -16.39 -34.15
C LYS A 761 49.49 -15.39 -34.80
N LEU A 762 49.61 -15.42 -36.13
CA LEU A 762 50.38 -14.42 -36.88
C LEU A 762 49.69 -13.05 -36.87
N VAL A 763 48.37 -13.02 -37.05
CA VAL A 763 47.58 -11.78 -36.98
C VAL A 763 47.64 -11.18 -35.57
N GLU A 764 47.49 -11.98 -34.51
CA GLU A 764 47.64 -11.50 -33.12
C GLU A 764 48.99 -10.82 -32.88
N LYS A 765 50.08 -11.45 -33.34
CA LYS A 765 51.43 -10.89 -33.24
C LYS A 765 51.58 -9.60 -34.06
N GLU A 766 50.87 -9.49 -35.18
CA GLU A 766 50.83 -8.26 -35.98
C GLU A 766 50.08 -7.14 -35.24
N LEU A 767 48.96 -7.44 -34.57
CA LEU A 767 48.23 -6.48 -33.74
C LEU A 767 49.13 -5.89 -32.64
N ASP A 768 49.95 -6.71 -31.97
CA ASP A 768 50.93 -6.23 -30.97
C ASP A 768 51.92 -5.21 -31.56
N VAL A 769 52.38 -5.46 -32.79
CA VAL A 769 53.31 -4.57 -33.51
C VAL A 769 52.61 -3.28 -33.93
N LEU A 770 51.37 -3.37 -34.39
CA LEU A 770 50.56 -2.22 -34.80
C LEU A 770 50.24 -1.31 -33.62
N LEU A 771 49.94 -1.87 -32.44
CA LEU A 771 49.71 -1.10 -31.22
C LEU A 771 50.97 -0.34 -30.80
N LYS A 772 52.13 -1.03 -30.76
CA LYS A 772 53.42 -0.40 -30.42
C LYS A 772 53.82 0.72 -31.38
N LYS A 773 53.43 0.60 -32.65
CA LYS A 773 53.68 1.63 -33.68
C LYS A 773 52.64 2.76 -33.67
N GLY A 774 51.66 2.72 -32.77
CA GLY A 774 50.55 3.68 -32.73
C GLY A 774 49.73 3.68 -34.02
N LYS A 775 49.67 2.56 -34.75
CA LYS A 775 48.85 2.40 -35.95
C LYS A 775 47.42 1.97 -35.62
N ILE A 776 47.24 1.35 -34.45
CA ILE A 776 45.96 1.10 -33.80
C ILE A 776 46.00 1.64 -32.37
N ASN A 777 44.85 2.01 -31.80
CA ASN A 777 44.72 2.35 -30.38
C ASN A 777 44.47 1.09 -29.53
N ARG A 778 44.32 1.27 -28.22
CA ARG A 778 44.10 0.16 -27.28
C ARG A 778 42.74 -0.53 -27.50
N GLN A 779 41.68 0.23 -27.77
CA GLN A 779 40.34 -0.29 -28.03
C GLN A 779 40.29 -1.23 -29.23
N ALA A 780 40.85 -0.83 -30.38
CA ALA A 780 40.95 -1.71 -31.56
C ALA A 780 41.80 -2.96 -31.30
N PHE A 781 42.88 -2.82 -30.51
CA PHE A 781 43.72 -3.97 -30.17
C PHE A 781 42.96 -4.99 -29.32
N ASP A 782 42.31 -4.55 -28.24
CA ASP A 782 41.61 -5.44 -27.31
C ASP A 782 40.41 -6.13 -28.00
N LEU A 783 39.61 -5.38 -28.78
CA LEU A 783 38.47 -5.91 -29.54
C LEU A 783 38.90 -6.99 -30.55
N LEU A 784 39.86 -6.69 -31.43
CA LEU A 784 40.27 -7.62 -32.49
C LEU A 784 40.98 -8.86 -31.92
N LYS A 785 41.66 -8.73 -30.79
CA LYS A 785 42.29 -9.87 -30.12
C LYS A 785 41.25 -10.79 -29.48
N LEU A 786 40.20 -10.23 -28.91
CA LEU A 786 39.06 -10.98 -28.38
C LEU A 786 38.40 -11.81 -29.49
N ASP A 787 38.13 -11.18 -30.64
CA ASP A 787 37.55 -11.86 -31.82
C ASP A 787 38.35 -13.05 -32.32
N LEU A 788 39.65 -12.84 -32.49
CA LEU A 788 40.55 -13.88 -32.97
C LEU A 788 40.65 -15.04 -31.97
N SER A 789 40.62 -14.74 -30.67
CA SER A 789 40.63 -15.76 -29.61
C SER A 789 39.34 -16.60 -29.65
N TRP A 790 38.19 -15.97 -29.81
CA TRP A 790 36.91 -16.64 -29.94
C TRP A 790 36.90 -17.60 -31.15
N ILE A 791 37.32 -17.12 -32.32
CA ILE A 791 37.37 -17.93 -33.54
C ILE A 791 38.30 -19.15 -33.38
N ILE A 792 39.41 -19.05 -32.62
CA ILE A 792 40.30 -20.20 -32.35
C ILE A 792 39.62 -21.27 -31.50
N ASN A 793 38.85 -20.85 -30.49
CA ASN A 793 38.32 -21.74 -29.46
C ASN A 793 37.03 -22.44 -29.90
N ASN A 794 36.21 -21.77 -30.72
CA ASN A 794 34.87 -22.22 -31.09
C ASN A 794 34.74 -22.77 -32.53
N ASN A 795 35.82 -22.79 -33.33
CA ASN A 795 35.86 -23.34 -34.71
C ASN A 795 37.15 -24.12 -35.01
#